data_AF-A6KGZ0-F1
#
_entry.id   AF-A6KGZ0-F1
#
_cell.length_a   1.000
_cell.length_b   1.000
_cell.length_c   1.000
_cell.angle_alpha   90.00
_cell.angle_beta   90.00
_cell.angle_gamma   90.00
#
_symmetry.space_group_name_H-M   'P 1'
#
loop_
_entity.id
_entity.type
_entity.pdbx_description
1 polymer ?
#
loop_
_entity_poly.entity_id
_entity_poly.type
_entity_poly.pdbx_seq_one_letter_code
_entity_poly.pdbx_strand_id
1 'polypeptide(L)'
;MVPSLKLQDLIEEIRGAKTQAQEREVIQKECAQIRASFRDGDPLQRHRQLAKLLYVHMLGYPAHFGQMECLKLIASPRFTDKRVGYLGAMLLLDERHDAHLLITNSIKNDLSQGIQPVQGLALCTLSTMGSAEMCRDLATEVEKLFQQPSPYVRKKAILAAVHMIRKDPELSNIFLPPCTKLLRERHHVPQLVQILRTLVTTGYSTEHSISGVSDPFLQVQILRLLRILGRNHEESSETMNDLLAQVATNTDTSRNAGNAVLLETVLTIMAIHSAAGLRVLAVNILGRFLLNNDKNIRYVALTSLLQLVQSDHSAVQRHRSTVVECLQEKDASLSRRALELSLALVNSSNVRAMMQELQAFLESCPPDLRADCASGILLAAERFAPSKRWHIDTILHVLTTAGTHVRDDAVANLTQLIGEAEELHTYSVRRLYSALAEDISQQPLVQVAAWCIGEYGDLLLEGNCEETEPFQVEEEDVLALLEKVLQSHMSLPATRGYAITALMKLSTRLQGDNNRIRQVVSIYGSCMDIELQQRAVEYNVLFQKYDHMRAAILEKMPLVERSDPQVNEEGKEKQTGAQPLEATAPVPTQPQATKLLDLLDLLDDTSGHAQRLPPLDPSPGEALINLLDLPCAPPTPAPIPSVRVFERKGLQLDLSFMRPSETPALLLVTATTTNSSEEAVTHFVCQAAVPKSFQLQLQAPSGNTIPAQGGPPITQVFRILNPNKVSC
;
A
#
# COMPACT_ATOMS: atom_id res chain seq x y z
N MET A 1 27.14 -11.80 -48.52
CA MET A 1 26.51 -11.29 -47.28
C MET A 1 27.00 -9.87 -47.05
N VAL A 2 26.16 -8.98 -46.54
CA VAL A 2 26.60 -7.65 -46.06
C VAL A 2 27.30 -7.84 -44.71
N PRO A 3 28.45 -7.20 -44.43
CA PRO A 3 29.08 -7.27 -43.11
C PRO A 3 28.17 -6.66 -42.05
N SER A 4 28.04 -7.32 -40.90
CA SER A 4 27.14 -6.85 -39.83
C SER A 4 27.60 -5.50 -39.28
N LEU A 5 26.70 -4.51 -39.32
CA LEU A 5 26.90 -3.16 -38.77
C LEU A 5 27.39 -3.22 -37.31
N LYS A 6 28.28 -2.31 -36.93
CA LYS A 6 28.67 -2.09 -35.52
C LYS A 6 27.52 -1.44 -34.75
N LEU A 7 27.66 -1.37 -33.43
CA LEU A 7 26.69 -0.71 -32.57
C LEU A 7 26.51 0.78 -32.90
N GLN A 8 27.59 1.50 -33.22
CA GLN A 8 27.51 2.92 -33.57
C GLN A 8 26.77 3.12 -34.90
N ASP A 9 27.16 2.37 -35.93
CA ASP A 9 26.52 2.39 -37.25
C ASP A 9 25.00 2.09 -37.16
N LEU A 10 24.58 1.15 -36.30
CA LEU A 10 23.16 0.87 -36.02
C LEU A 10 22.44 2.05 -35.33
N ILE A 11 23.09 2.67 -34.34
CA ILE A 11 22.52 3.85 -33.65
C ILE A 11 22.36 5.02 -34.64
N GLU A 12 23.26 5.15 -35.63
CA GLU A 12 23.15 6.15 -36.69
C GLU A 12 22.03 5.83 -37.69
N GLU A 13 21.86 4.58 -38.14
CA GLU A 13 20.74 4.18 -39.02
C GLU A 13 19.38 4.38 -38.31
N ILE A 14 19.27 4.01 -37.03
CA ILE A 14 18.05 4.21 -36.22
C ILE A 14 17.77 5.70 -35.98
N ARG A 15 18.78 6.52 -35.62
CA ARG A 15 18.60 7.98 -35.45
C ARG A 15 18.38 8.73 -36.77
N GLY A 16 18.68 8.11 -37.91
CA GLY A 16 18.35 8.60 -39.24
C GLY A 16 16.91 8.32 -39.69
N ALA A 17 16.16 7.48 -38.95
CA ALA A 17 14.76 7.20 -39.26
C ALA A 17 13.88 8.43 -39.03
N LYS A 18 13.07 8.80 -40.04
CA LYS A 18 12.18 9.98 -39.98
C LYS A 18 10.82 9.69 -39.34
N THR A 19 10.49 8.42 -39.16
CA THR A 19 9.22 7.97 -38.59
C THR A 19 9.44 6.72 -37.73
N GLN A 20 8.57 6.50 -36.73
CA GLN A 20 8.60 5.29 -35.91
C GLN A 20 8.31 4.01 -36.74
N ALA A 21 7.64 4.13 -37.89
CA ALA A 21 7.47 3.00 -38.82
C ALA A 21 8.80 2.58 -39.46
N GLN A 22 9.56 3.55 -40.00
CA GLN A 22 10.90 3.31 -40.56
C GLN A 22 11.89 2.80 -39.49
N GLU A 23 11.81 3.33 -38.27
CA GLU A 23 12.57 2.84 -37.11
C GLU A 23 12.29 1.35 -36.83
N ARG A 24 11.01 0.95 -36.82
CA ARG A 24 10.59 -0.45 -36.64
C ARG A 24 11.08 -1.35 -37.76
N GLU A 25 11.09 -0.90 -39.01
CA GLU A 25 11.61 -1.67 -40.15
C GLU A 25 13.12 -1.95 -40.02
N VAL A 26 13.91 -0.92 -39.69
CA VAL A 26 15.36 -1.05 -39.43
C VAL A 26 15.61 -2.02 -38.28
N ILE A 27 14.87 -1.88 -37.18
CA ILE A 27 15.02 -2.74 -36.00
C ILE A 27 14.60 -4.19 -36.31
N GLN A 28 13.53 -4.44 -37.05
CA GLN A 28 13.12 -5.80 -37.45
C GLN A 28 14.18 -6.47 -38.37
N LYS A 29 14.70 -5.71 -39.34
CA LYS A 29 15.79 -6.12 -40.25
C LYS A 29 17.06 -6.50 -39.49
N GLU A 30 17.46 -5.73 -38.49
CA GLU A 30 18.65 -6.02 -37.67
C GLU A 30 18.39 -7.12 -36.64
N CYS A 31 17.22 -7.19 -36.00
CA CYS A 31 16.85 -8.32 -35.15
C CYS A 31 16.83 -9.66 -35.92
N ALA A 32 16.46 -9.67 -37.20
CA ALA A 32 16.56 -10.86 -38.05
C ALA A 32 18.03 -11.29 -38.25
N GLN A 33 18.93 -10.35 -38.53
CA GLN A 33 20.37 -10.61 -38.65
C GLN A 33 20.99 -11.08 -37.33
N ILE A 34 20.62 -10.47 -36.20
CA ILE A 34 21.09 -10.88 -34.86
C ILE A 34 20.64 -12.32 -34.56
N ARG A 35 19.37 -12.67 -34.84
CA ARG A 35 18.86 -14.06 -34.67
C ARG A 35 19.61 -15.08 -35.54
N ALA A 36 19.93 -14.75 -36.78
CA ALA A 36 20.76 -15.61 -37.64
C ALA A 36 22.19 -15.73 -37.07
N SER A 37 22.80 -14.62 -36.68
CA SER A 37 24.15 -14.57 -36.12
C SER A 37 24.31 -15.25 -34.75
N PHE A 38 23.23 -15.43 -33.98
CA PHE A 38 23.25 -16.22 -32.76
C PHE A 38 23.17 -17.73 -33.02
N ARG A 39 22.59 -18.15 -34.16
CA ARG A 39 22.49 -19.55 -34.56
C ARG A 39 23.79 -20.02 -35.24
N ASP A 40 24.23 -19.29 -36.26
CA ASP A 40 25.23 -19.76 -37.23
C ASP A 40 26.51 -18.90 -37.26
N GLY A 41 26.63 -17.89 -36.39
CA GLY A 41 27.69 -16.88 -36.43
C GLY A 41 28.86 -17.08 -35.44
N ASP A 42 29.98 -16.41 -35.73
CA ASP A 42 31.23 -16.48 -34.95
C ASP A 42 31.04 -16.19 -33.45
N PRO A 43 31.56 -17.05 -32.55
CA PRO A 43 31.53 -16.77 -31.11
C PRO A 43 32.30 -15.50 -30.74
N LEU A 44 33.34 -15.11 -31.50
CA LEU A 44 34.09 -13.87 -31.29
C LEU A 44 33.26 -12.60 -31.54
N GLN A 45 32.17 -12.68 -32.32
CA GLN A 45 31.34 -11.52 -32.69
C GLN A 45 30.07 -11.43 -31.84
N ARG A 46 29.71 -12.49 -31.10
CA ARG A 46 28.50 -12.60 -30.27
C ARG A 46 28.30 -11.42 -29.30
N HIS A 47 29.36 -10.88 -28.68
CA HIS A 47 29.24 -9.70 -27.79
C HIS A 47 28.77 -8.43 -28.53
N ARG A 48 29.10 -8.27 -29.82
CA ARG A 48 28.64 -7.11 -30.62
C ARG A 48 27.15 -7.25 -30.94
N GLN A 49 26.73 -8.45 -31.33
CA GLN A 49 25.33 -8.75 -31.64
C GLN A 49 24.44 -8.61 -30.39
N LEU A 50 24.89 -9.08 -29.23
CA LEU A 50 24.17 -8.84 -27.97
C LEU A 50 24.15 -7.35 -27.61
N ALA A 51 25.25 -6.61 -27.76
CA ALA A 51 25.26 -5.16 -27.48
C ALA A 51 24.26 -4.37 -28.38
N LYS A 52 24.11 -4.77 -29.66
CA LYS A 52 23.04 -4.23 -30.52
C LYS A 52 21.64 -4.60 -30.03
N LEU A 53 21.43 -5.84 -29.59
CA LEU A 53 20.15 -6.27 -29.03
C LEU A 53 19.79 -5.56 -27.72
N LEU A 54 20.77 -5.24 -26.86
CA LEU A 54 20.55 -4.44 -25.64
C LEU A 54 20.17 -2.99 -25.95
N TYR A 55 20.72 -2.39 -27.01
CA TYR A 55 20.27 -1.09 -27.48
C TYR A 55 18.82 -1.13 -28.00
N VAL A 56 18.47 -2.15 -28.78
CA VAL A 56 17.10 -2.40 -29.24
C VAL A 56 16.13 -2.61 -28.06
N HIS A 57 16.56 -3.34 -27.02
CA HIS A 57 15.76 -3.52 -25.81
C HIS A 57 15.51 -2.20 -25.06
N MET A 58 16.53 -1.35 -24.94
CA MET A 58 16.42 -0.02 -24.31
C MET A 58 15.45 0.92 -25.05
N LEU A 59 15.20 0.69 -26.34
CA LEU A 59 14.16 1.37 -27.12
C LEU A 59 12.75 0.78 -26.91
N GLY A 60 12.59 -0.23 -26.05
CA GLY A 60 11.31 -0.86 -25.71
C GLY A 60 10.92 -2.08 -26.56
N TYR A 61 11.81 -2.59 -27.41
CA TYR A 61 11.51 -3.73 -28.30
C TYR A 61 11.81 -5.10 -27.66
N PRO A 62 11.09 -6.18 -28.06
CA PRO A 62 11.21 -7.50 -27.43
C PRO A 62 12.54 -8.18 -27.76
N ALA A 63 13.31 -8.50 -26.72
CA ALA A 63 14.69 -9.00 -26.81
C ALA A 63 14.93 -10.38 -26.17
N HIS A 64 13.86 -11.08 -25.72
CA HIS A 64 13.94 -12.32 -24.94
C HIS A 64 14.84 -13.41 -25.55
N PHE A 65 14.91 -13.51 -26.89
CA PHE A 65 15.78 -14.47 -27.58
C PHE A 65 17.29 -14.26 -27.33
N GLY A 66 17.70 -13.13 -26.75
CA GLY A 66 19.08 -12.87 -26.32
C GLY A 66 19.45 -13.45 -24.95
N GLN A 67 18.48 -13.84 -24.12
CA GLN A 67 18.71 -14.25 -22.71
C GLN A 67 19.75 -15.37 -22.57
N MET A 68 19.65 -16.43 -23.39
CA MET A 68 20.60 -17.54 -23.37
C MET A 68 21.99 -17.17 -23.92
N GLU A 69 22.08 -16.15 -24.78
CA GLU A 69 23.35 -15.65 -25.30
C GLU A 69 24.08 -14.78 -24.26
N CYS A 70 23.36 -14.12 -23.35
CA CYS A 70 23.95 -13.49 -22.15
C CYS A 70 24.69 -14.53 -21.32
N LEU A 71 24.06 -15.67 -21.02
CA LEU A 71 24.67 -16.76 -20.25
C LEU A 71 25.91 -17.35 -20.94
N LYS A 72 25.83 -17.60 -22.26
CA LYS A 72 26.97 -18.06 -23.07
C LYS A 72 28.15 -17.06 -23.07
N LEU A 73 27.87 -15.76 -23.00
CA LEU A 73 28.90 -14.72 -22.91
C LEU A 73 29.48 -14.57 -21.50
N ILE A 74 28.69 -14.79 -20.44
CA ILE A 74 29.20 -14.89 -19.06
C ILE A 74 30.12 -16.12 -18.93
N ALA A 75 29.80 -17.24 -19.57
CA ALA A 75 30.66 -18.43 -19.60
C ALA A 75 31.97 -18.25 -20.43
N SER A 76 32.12 -17.17 -21.21
CA SER A 76 33.36 -16.90 -21.97
C SER A 76 34.52 -16.55 -21.02
N PRO A 77 35.77 -17.00 -21.29
CA PRO A 77 36.95 -16.58 -20.53
C PRO A 77 37.36 -15.12 -20.82
N ARG A 78 36.79 -14.47 -21.84
CA ARG A 78 37.20 -13.13 -22.26
C ARG A 78 36.46 -12.06 -21.47
N PHE A 79 37.18 -11.15 -20.83
CA PHE A 79 36.60 -10.05 -20.04
C PHE A 79 35.62 -9.17 -20.83
N THR A 80 35.85 -8.93 -22.14
CA THR A 80 34.92 -8.20 -23.00
C THR A 80 33.57 -8.89 -23.12
N ASP A 81 33.60 -10.21 -23.25
CA ASP A 81 32.42 -11.04 -23.45
C ASP A 81 31.66 -11.14 -22.12
N LYS A 82 32.34 -11.44 -21.01
CA LYS A 82 31.77 -11.39 -19.64
C LYS A 82 31.13 -10.03 -19.34
N ARG A 83 31.78 -8.91 -19.68
CA ARG A 83 31.26 -7.55 -19.41
C ARG A 83 29.94 -7.28 -20.13
N VAL A 84 29.79 -7.71 -21.39
CA VAL A 84 28.53 -7.55 -22.13
C VAL A 84 27.51 -8.60 -21.69
N GLY A 85 27.93 -9.83 -21.38
CA GLY A 85 27.05 -10.88 -20.85
C GLY A 85 26.42 -10.51 -19.51
N TYR A 86 27.19 -9.99 -18.56
CA TYR A 86 26.68 -9.50 -17.27
C TYR A 86 25.79 -8.27 -17.41
N LEU A 87 26.13 -7.32 -18.29
CA LEU A 87 25.23 -6.20 -18.61
C LEU A 87 23.91 -6.68 -19.22
N GLY A 88 23.98 -7.67 -20.12
CA GLY A 88 22.80 -8.27 -20.74
C GLY A 88 21.98 -9.14 -19.79
N ALA A 89 22.59 -9.74 -18.77
CA ALA A 89 21.87 -10.37 -17.68
C ALA A 89 21.05 -9.32 -16.91
N MET A 90 21.71 -8.29 -16.37
CA MET A 90 21.09 -7.21 -15.57
C MET A 90 19.95 -6.45 -16.28
N LEU A 91 19.83 -6.59 -17.61
CA LEU A 91 18.78 -5.97 -18.42
C LEU A 91 17.72 -6.95 -18.98
N LEU A 92 18.04 -8.25 -19.15
CA LEU A 92 17.15 -9.19 -19.86
C LEU A 92 16.65 -10.39 -19.03
N LEU A 93 17.19 -10.66 -17.83
CA LEU A 93 16.74 -11.80 -17.00
C LEU A 93 15.98 -11.32 -15.77
N ASP A 94 14.66 -11.50 -15.77
CA ASP A 94 13.80 -11.27 -14.59
C ASP A 94 13.86 -12.45 -13.61
N GLU A 95 13.53 -12.21 -12.33
CA GLU A 95 13.38 -13.19 -11.23
C GLU A 95 12.39 -14.37 -11.49
N ARG A 96 11.81 -14.48 -12.70
CA ARG A 96 10.78 -15.45 -13.11
C ARG A 96 11.24 -16.49 -14.16
N HIS A 97 12.50 -16.47 -14.61
CA HIS A 97 13.02 -17.36 -15.65
C HIS A 97 13.93 -18.46 -15.09
N ASP A 98 13.83 -19.70 -15.58
CA ASP A 98 14.64 -20.86 -15.13
C ASP A 98 16.17 -20.67 -15.32
N ALA A 99 16.57 -19.63 -16.05
CA ALA A 99 17.96 -19.19 -16.22
C ALA A 99 18.73 -18.92 -14.91
N HIS A 100 18.04 -18.70 -13.77
CA HIS A 100 18.66 -18.36 -12.49
C HIS A 100 19.71 -19.38 -12.03
N LEU A 101 19.45 -20.68 -12.14
CA LEU A 101 20.41 -21.71 -11.73
C LEU A 101 21.72 -21.65 -12.54
N LEU A 102 21.62 -21.32 -13.83
CA LEU A 102 22.79 -21.21 -14.72
C LEU A 102 23.63 -19.97 -14.42
N ILE A 103 23.00 -18.83 -14.13
CA ILE A 103 23.72 -17.62 -13.73
C ILE A 103 24.27 -17.70 -12.29
N THR A 104 23.60 -18.40 -11.35
CA THR A 104 24.13 -18.66 -10.00
C THR A 104 25.47 -19.40 -10.05
N ASN A 105 25.51 -20.52 -10.80
CA ASN A 105 26.76 -21.29 -10.99
C ASN A 105 27.84 -20.44 -11.67
N SER A 106 27.46 -19.70 -12.74
CA SER A 106 28.39 -18.82 -13.46
C SER A 106 28.97 -17.72 -12.56
N ILE A 107 28.15 -17.08 -11.73
CA ILE A 107 28.59 -16.10 -10.72
C ILE A 107 29.50 -16.78 -9.70
N LYS A 108 29.15 -17.95 -9.15
CA LYS A 108 29.98 -18.67 -8.16
C LYS A 108 31.40 -18.91 -8.67
N ASN A 109 31.54 -19.34 -9.93
CA ASN A 109 32.83 -19.55 -10.59
C ASN A 109 33.59 -18.23 -10.83
N ASP A 110 32.90 -17.16 -11.19
CA ASP A 110 33.52 -15.84 -11.42
C ASP A 110 33.92 -15.11 -10.12
N LEU A 111 33.25 -15.41 -9.00
CA LEU A 111 33.66 -14.98 -7.66
C LEU A 111 34.93 -15.73 -7.20
N SER A 112 35.06 -17.03 -7.50
CA SER A 112 36.22 -17.84 -7.10
C SER A 112 37.48 -17.62 -7.95
N GLN A 113 37.34 -17.15 -9.19
CA GLN A 113 38.45 -16.94 -10.14
C GLN A 113 39.56 -15.96 -9.71
N GLY A 114 39.38 -15.17 -8.63
CA GLY A 114 40.41 -14.24 -8.11
C GLY A 114 40.68 -12.99 -8.97
N ILE A 115 40.13 -12.93 -10.19
CA ILE A 115 40.29 -11.81 -11.12
C ILE A 115 39.39 -10.64 -10.66
N GLN A 116 39.97 -9.68 -9.94
CA GLN A 116 39.27 -8.54 -9.33
C GLN A 116 38.22 -7.82 -10.23
N PRO A 117 38.48 -7.51 -11.52
CA PRO A 117 37.46 -6.89 -12.38
C PRO A 117 36.33 -7.85 -12.81
N VAL A 118 36.56 -9.17 -12.85
CA VAL A 118 35.52 -10.20 -13.11
C VAL A 118 34.65 -10.39 -11.88
N GLN A 119 35.26 -10.59 -10.71
CA GLN A 119 34.57 -10.57 -9.41
C GLN A 119 33.76 -9.28 -9.25
N GLY A 120 34.30 -8.15 -9.71
CA GLY A 120 33.65 -6.85 -9.69
C GLY A 120 32.43 -6.71 -10.62
N LEU A 121 32.30 -7.55 -11.66
CA LEU A 121 31.09 -7.66 -12.49
C LEU A 121 30.08 -8.63 -11.86
N ALA A 122 30.55 -9.78 -11.39
CA ALA A 122 29.72 -10.79 -10.73
C ALA A 122 29.01 -10.23 -9.48
N LEU A 123 29.75 -9.53 -8.59
CA LEU A 123 29.18 -8.82 -7.43
C LEU A 123 28.20 -7.70 -7.82
N CYS A 124 28.43 -7.01 -8.95
CA CYS A 124 27.53 -5.94 -9.43
C CYS A 124 26.19 -6.49 -9.93
N THR A 125 26.26 -7.67 -10.56
CA THR A 125 25.10 -8.42 -11.03
C THR A 125 24.30 -8.94 -9.84
N LEU A 126 24.98 -9.60 -8.88
CA LEU A 126 24.35 -10.06 -7.66
C LEU A 126 23.68 -8.92 -6.86
N SER A 127 24.30 -7.74 -6.80
CA SER A 127 23.77 -6.56 -6.09
C SER A 127 22.66 -5.80 -6.81
N THR A 128 22.25 -6.22 -8.01
CA THR A 128 21.20 -5.56 -8.81
C THR A 128 20.02 -6.48 -9.11
N MET A 129 20.29 -7.76 -9.36
CA MET A 129 19.29 -8.74 -9.78
C MET A 129 19.31 -10.06 -8.99
N GLY A 130 20.07 -10.14 -7.90
CA GLY A 130 20.12 -11.35 -7.06
C GLY A 130 18.74 -11.68 -6.47
N SER A 131 18.19 -12.85 -6.81
CA SER A 131 17.01 -13.43 -6.17
C SER A 131 17.34 -13.94 -4.76
N ALA A 132 16.34 -14.22 -3.92
CA ALA A 132 16.58 -14.75 -2.58
C ALA A 132 17.38 -16.07 -2.59
N GLU A 133 17.15 -16.95 -3.57
CA GLU A 133 17.89 -18.21 -3.74
C GLU A 133 19.34 -17.95 -4.14
N MET A 134 19.59 -17.06 -5.10
CA MET A 134 20.95 -16.63 -5.48
C MET A 134 21.70 -16.05 -4.27
N CYS A 135 21.01 -15.27 -3.42
CA CYS A 135 21.58 -14.69 -2.22
C CYS A 135 22.00 -15.78 -1.21
N ARG A 136 21.16 -16.79 -0.96
CA ARG A 136 21.50 -17.91 -0.07
C ARG A 136 22.68 -18.74 -0.60
N ASP A 137 22.68 -19.10 -1.87
CA ASP A 137 23.72 -19.95 -2.50
C ASP A 137 25.12 -19.32 -2.57
N LEU A 138 25.19 -17.97 -2.52
CA LEU A 138 26.40 -17.18 -2.73
C LEU A 138 26.87 -16.42 -1.48
N ALA A 139 26.11 -16.44 -0.37
CA ALA A 139 26.42 -15.70 0.85
C ALA A 139 27.84 -15.98 1.38
N THR A 140 28.25 -17.25 1.42
CA THR A 140 29.58 -17.68 1.88
C THR A 140 30.71 -17.19 0.98
N GLU A 141 30.47 -17.00 -0.31
CA GLU A 141 31.50 -16.47 -1.22
C GLU A 141 31.60 -14.94 -1.11
N VAL A 142 30.46 -14.24 -0.96
CA VAL A 142 30.46 -12.79 -0.71
C VAL A 142 31.12 -12.47 0.64
N GLU A 143 30.92 -13.30 1.67
CA GLU A 143 31.58 -13.15 2.97
C GLU A 143 33.11 -13.29 2.88
N LYS A 144 33.62 -14.27 2.12
CA LYS A 144 35.06 -14.40 1.86
C LYS A 144 35.63 -13.17 1.12
N LEU A 145 34.91 -12.67 0.10
CA LEU A 145 35.33 -11.49 -0.66
C LEU A 145 35.26 -10.19 0.16
N PHE A 146 34.34 -10.10 1.12
CA PHE A 146 34.25 -9.00 2.08
C PHE A 146 35.53 -8.88 2.93
N GLN A 147 36.13 -10.00 3.32
CA GLN A 147 37.36 -10.03 4.12
C GLN A 147 38.64 -9.71 3.31
N GLN A 148 38.60 -9.75 1.96
CA GLN A 148 39.79 -9.54 1.12
C GLN A 148 40.39 -8.12 1.25
N PRO A 149 41.71 -7.95 1.02
CA PRO A 149 42.39 -6.66 1.15
C PRO A 149 42.13 -5.67 0.01
N SER A 150 41.63 -6.11 -1.16
CA SER A 150 41.40 -5.19 -2.29
C SER A 150 40.22 -4.24 -2.01
N PRO A 151 40.42 -2.91 -1.97
CA PRO A 151 39.34 -1.95 -1.73
C PRO A 151 38.32 -1.93 -2.88
N TYR A 152 38.73 -2.30 -4.09
CA TYR A 152 37.84 -2.38 -5.26
C TYR A 152 36.82 -3.52 -5.12
N VAL A 153 37.26 -4.70 -4.68
CA VAL A 153 36.39 -5.86 -4.45
C VAL A 153 35.58 -5.65 -3.18
N ARG A 154 36.22 -5.24 -2.07
CA ARG A 154 35.58 -5.06 -0.76
C ARG A 154 34.37 -4.12 -0.82
N LYS A 155 34.49 -2.94 -1.46
CA LYS A 155 33.36 -1.99 -1.56
C LYS A 155 32.17 -2.54 -2.35
N LYS A 156 32.41 -3.43 -3.31
CA LYS A 156 31.36 -4.14 -4.05
C LYS A 156 30.77 -5.30 -3.24
N ALA A 157 31.59 -6.03 -2.48
CA ALA A 157 31.14 -7.10 -1.59
C ALA A 157 30.24 -6.57 -0.47
N ILE A 158 30.58 -5.41 0.13
CA ILE A 158 29.74 -4.71 1.11
C ILE A 158 28.37 -4.35 0.51
N LEU A 159 28.34 -3.74 -0.68
CA LEU A 159 27.06 -3.36 -1.33
C LEU A 159 26.24 -4.58 -1.77
N ALA A 160 26.89 -5.67 -2.19
CA ALA A 160 26.23 -6.94 -2.46
C ALA A 160 25.61 -7.53 -1.18
N ALA A 161 26.37 -7.62 -0.08
CA ALA A 161 25.84 -8.08 1.21
C ALA A 161 24.62 -7.25 1.68
N VAL A 162 24.64 -5.94 1.48
CA VAL A 162 23.49 -5.06 1.79
C VAL A 162 22.28 -5.34 0.89
N HIS A 163 22.45 -5.70 -0.38
CA HIS A 163 21.34 -6.18 -1.23
C HIS A 163 20.82 -7.53 -0.74
N MET A 164 21.71 -8.45 -0.38
CA MET A 164 21.36 -9.79 0.09
C MET A 164 20.54 -9.74 1.38
N ILE A 165 20.94 -8.92 2.36
CA ILE A 165 20.19 -8.70 3.61
C ILE A 165 18.81 -8.04 3.36
N ARG A 166 18.65 -7.25 2.29
CA ARG A 166 17.33 -6.70 1.89
C ARG A 166 16.44 -7.72 1.20
N LYS A 167 17.00 -8.74 0.56
CA LYS A 167 16.27 -9.84 -0.10
C LYS A 167 15.92 -10.97 0.87
N ASP A 168 16.82 -11.29 1.79
CA ASP A 168 16.67 -12.32 2.81
C ASP A 168 17.33 -11.84 4.13
N PRO A 169 16.54 -11.33 5.09
CA PRO A 169 17.07 -10.79 6.35
C PRO A 169 17.82 -11.79 7.22
N GLU A 170 17.59 -13.10 7.08
CA GLU A 170 18.23 -14.13 7.90
C GLU A 170 19.75 -14.21 7.65
N LEU A 171 20.18 -13.86 6.43
CA LEU A 171 21.58 -13.77 6.01
C LEU A 171 22.40 -12.72 6.77
N SER A 172 21.75 -11.79 7.49
CA SER A 172 22.42 -10.77 8.32
C SER A 172 23.41 -11.37 9.34
N ASN A 173 23.11 -12.56 9.86
CA ASN A 173 23.95 -13.29 10.81
C ASN A 173 25.33 -13.66 10.22
N ILE A 174 25.41 -13.93 8.92
CA ILE A 174 26.65 -14.31 8.22
C ILE A 174 27.59 -13.10 8.08
N PHE A 175 27.03 -11.91 7.83
CA PHE A 175 27.80 -10.68 7.59
C PHE A 175 28.17 -9.91 8.87
N LEU A 176 27.57 -10.24 10.02
CA LEU A 176 27.86 -9.57 11.29
C LEU A 176 29.31 -9.77 11.79
N PRO A 177 29.91 -10.98 11.80
CA PRO A 177 31.30 -11.17 12.28
C PRO A 177 32.39 -10.50 11.41
N PRO A 178 32.26 -10.40 10.07
CA PRO A 178 33.13 -9.54 9.26
C PRO A 178 32.98 -8.03 9.57
N CYS A 179 31.74 -7.55 9.78
CA CYS A 179 31.48 -6.14 10.10
C CYS A 179 32.14 -5.70 11.42
N THR A 180 32.03 -6.51 12.48
CA THR A 180 32.64 -6.22 13.80
C THR A 180 34.17 -6.32 13.81
N LYS A 181 34.80 -6.87 12.76
CA LYS A 181 36.26 -6.83 12.56
C LYS A 181 36.73 -5.57 11.83
N LEU A 182 35.86 -4.94 11.02
CA LEU A 182 36.14 -3.66 10.36
C LEU A 182 35.97 -2.48 11.33
N LEU A 183 34.89 -2.50 12.12
CA LEU A 183 34.65 -1.55 13.21
C LEU A 183 35.37 -2.07 14.47
N ARG A 184 36.66 -1.70 14.62
CA ARG A 184 37.64 -2.41 15.46
C ARG A 184 37.36 -2.49 16.98
N GLU A 185 36.32 -1.86 17.50
CA GLU A 185 36.09 -1.76 18.96
C GLU A 185 34.61 -1.53 19.29
N ARG A 186 34.18 -1.98 20.47
CA ARG A 186 32.75 -2.00 20.88
C ARG A 186 32.07 -0.62 20.97
N HIS A 187 32.83 0.47 20.96
CA HIS A 187 32.32 1.84 21.04
C HIS A 187 32.31 2.52 19.67
N HIS A 188 31.37 2.10 18.81
CA HIS A 188 31.29 2.59 17.42
C HIS A 188 30.99 4.09 17.31
N VAL A 189 30.15 4.65 18.20
CA VAL A 189 29.68 6.05 18.11
C VAL A 189 30.83 7.06 18.28
N PRO A 190 31.69 7.01 19.32
CA PRO A 190 32.84 7.91 19.44
C PRO A 190 33.81 7.85 18.25
N GLN A 191 34.02 6.68 17.65
CA GLN A 191 34.90 6.53 16.47
C GLN A 191 34.30 7.23 15.23
N LEU A 192 33.00 7.03 14.98
CA LEU A 192 32.28 7.72 13.90
C LEU A 192 32.21 9.24 14.13
N VAL A 193 32.01 9.66 15.38
CA VAL A 193 32.03 11.06 15.80
C VAL A 193 33.38 11.71 15.49
N GLN A 194 34.49 11.03 15.82
CA GLN A 194 35.83 11.55 15.54
C GLN A 194 36.13 11.61 14.03
N ILE A 195 35.73 10.59 13.25
CA ILE A 195 35.89 10.61 11.78
C ILE A 195 35.14 11.78 11.15
N LEU A 196 33.87 12.02 11.55
CA LEU A 196 33.09 13.14 11.03
C LEU A 196 33.65 14.49 11.50
N ARG A 197 34.12 14.60 12.75
CA ARG A 197 34.83 15.78 13.25
C ARG A 197 36.08 16.09 12.41
N THR A 198 36.85 15.07 12.00
CA THR A 198 37.96 15.24 11.06
C THR A 198 37.47 15.75 9.70
N LEU A 199 36.48 15.11 9.07
CA LEU A 199 35.94 15.55 7.76
C LEU A 199 35.47 17.01 7.75
N VAL A 200 34.84 17.46 8.85
CA VAL A 200 34.36 18.84 9.03
C VAL A 200 35.53 19.81 9.28
N THR A 201 36.56 19.41 10.03
CA THR A 201 37.64 20.30 10.47
C THR A 201 38.79 20.41 9.46
N THR A 202 39.12 19.33 8.73
CA THR A 202 40.26 19.32 7.79
C THR A 202 39.97 20.09 6.50
N GLY A 203 38.70 20.38 6.20
CA GLY A 203 38.26 21.36 5.19
C GLY A 203 38.43 20.93 3.73
N TYR A 204 39.61 20.42 3.34
CA TYR A 204 39.95 20.21 1.93
C TYR A 204 40.65 18.87 1.67
N SER A 205 40.05 18.05 0.80
CA SER A 205 40.68 16.90 0.14
C SER A 205 40.55 17.05 -1.38
N THR A 206 41.67 16.90 -2.10
CA THR A 206 41.73 17.12 -3.56
C THR A 206 40.91 16.11 -4.38
N GLU A 207 40.67 14.91 -3.84
CA GLU A 207 39.89 13.87 -4.53
C GLU A 207 38.41 13.84 -4.12
N HIS A 208 38.04 14.46 -3.00
CA HIS A 208 36.72 14.28 -2.37
C HIS A 208 36.01 15.60 -1.99
N SER A 209 36.62 16.77 -2.20
CA SER A 209 35.93 18.05 -1.99
C SER A 209 34.94 18.34 -3.13
N ILE A 210 33.69 18.63 -2.77
CA ILE A 210 32.63 19.04 -3.70
C ILE A 210 32.19 20.45 -3.30
N SER A 211 32.56 21.43 -4.13
CA SER A 211 32.24 22.85 -3.91
C SER A 211 32.65 23.39 -2.52
N GLY A 212 33.79 22.92 -2.00
CA GLY A 212 34.35 23.32 -0.70
C GLY A 212 34.01 22.40 0.46
N VAL A 213 33.00 21.52 0.34
CA VAL A 213 32.66 20.53 1.38
C VAL A 213 33.41 19.22 1.14
N SER A 214 34.15 18.73 2.13
CA SER A 214 34.94 17.48 2.01
C SER A 214 34.09 16.22 2.26
N ASP A 215 33.89 15.44 1.21
CA ASP A 215 33.05 14.23 1.12
C ASP A 215 31.64 14.37 1.76
N PRO A 216 30.75 15.20 1.20
CA PRO A 216 29.40 15.36 1.71
C PRO A 216 28.59 14.05 1.68
N PHE A 217 28.94 13.10 0.79
CA PHE A 217 28.26 11.81 0.74
C PHE A 217 28.58 10.96 1.97
N LEU A 218 29.86 10.83 2.34
CA LEU A 218 30.27 10.13 3.55
C LEU A 218 29.74 10.84 4.81
N GLN A 219 29.77 12.18 4.86
CA GLN A 219 29.19 12.93 5.98
C GLN A 219 27.70 12.60 6.18
N VAL A 220 26.88 12.64 5.11
CA VAL A 220 25.46 12.29 5.17
C VAL A 220 25.24 10.82 5.59
N GLN A 221 26.05 9.87 5.12
CA GLN A 221 25.91 8.47 5.56
C GLN A 221 26.30 8.27 7.03
N ILE A 222 27.33 8.97 7.54
CA ILE A 222 27.68 8.93 8.97
C ILE A 222 26.57 9.56 9.81
N LEU A 223 26.04 10.72 9.43
CA LEU A 223 24.93 11.38 10.13
C LEU A 223 23.68 10.49 10.18
N ARG A 224 23.36 9.80 9.07
CA ARG A 224 22.25 8.84 8.98
C ARG A 224 22.46 7.61 9.84
N LEU A 225 23.70 7.10 9.93
CA LEU A 225 24.05 5.99 10.83
C LEU A 225 23.96 6.43 12.30
N LEU A 226 24.48 7.61 12.65
CA LEU A 226 24.35 8.20 13.99
C LEU A 226 22.88 8.40 14.38
N ARG A 227 21.99 8.80 13.46
CA ARG A 227 20.54 8.88 13.71
C ARG A 227 19.93 7.55 14.14
N ILE A 228 20.39 6.44 13.56
CA ILE A 228 19.90 5.10 13.89
C ILE A 228 20.51 4.62 15.21
N LEU A 229 21.81 4.88 15.45
CA LEU A 229 22.53 4.46 16.66
C LEU A 229 22.15 5.28 17.92
N GLY A 230 21.79 6.55 17.78
CA GLY A 230 21.34 7.41 18.88
C GLY A 230 19.84 7.27 19.21
N ARG A 231 19.07 6.55 18.39
CA ARG A 231 17.62 6.40 18.62
C ARG A 231 17.40 5.58 19.90
N ASN A 232 16.76 6.21 20.88
CA ASN A 232 16.49 5.66 22.22
C ASN A 232 17.76 5.29 23.03
N HIS A 233 18.93 5.88 22.74
CA HIS A 233 20.16 5.68 23.51
C HIS A 233 20.79 7.01 23.95
N GLU A 234 20.68 7.33 25.23
CA GLU A 234 21.01 8.65 25.79
C GLU A 234 22.52 8.94 25.77
N GLU A 235 23.35 8.05 26.30
CA GLU A 235 24.83 8.18 26.30
C GLU A 235 25.40 8.41 24.87
N SER A 236 24.84 7.71 23.88
CA SER A 236 25.22 7.92 22.48
C SER A 236 24.70 9.23 21.90
N SER A 237 23.52 9.70 22.33
CA SER A 237 22.99 11.02 21.97
C SER A 237 23.84 12.15 22.56
N GLU A 238 24.28 12.02 23.82
CA GLU A 238 25.19 12.99 24.47
C GLU A 238 26.53 13.08 23.75
N THR A 239 27.20 11.94 23.49
CA THR A 239 28.51 11.92 22.80
C THR A 239 28.48 12.48 21.37
N MET A 240 27.31 12.59 20.73
CA MET A 240 27.16 13.22 19.42
C MET A 240 26.60 14.65 19.44
N ASN A 241 26.05 15.16 20.56
CA ASN A 241 25.47 16.51 20.64
C ASN A 241 26.48 17.61 20.26
N ASP A 242 27.71 17.56 20.80
CA ASP A 242 28.81 18.50 20.47
C ASP A 242 29.14 18.53 18.97
N LEU A 243 29.14 17.35 18.34
CA LEU A 243 29.44 17.23 16.92
C LEU A 243 28.29 17.76 16.06
N LEU A 244 27.05 17.44 16.41
CA LEU A 244 25.87 17.94 15.71
C LEU A 244 25.76 19.46 15.82
N ALA A 245 26.13 20.04 16.97
CA ALA A 245 26.29 21.48 17.13
C ALA A 245 27.40 22.05 16.21
N GLN A 246 28.60 21.44 16.24
CA GLN A 246 29.74 21.84 15.41
C GLN A 246 29.43 21.79 13.90
N VAL A 247 28.72 20.75 13.44
CA VAL A 247 28.27 20.63 12.04
C VAL A 247 27.21 21.69 11.72
N ALA A 248 26.25 21.90 12.62
CA ALA A 248 25.16 22.88 12.43
C ALA A 248 25.65 24.34 12.37
N THR A 249 26.76 24.67 13.03
CA THR A 249 27.36 26.03 12.98
C THR A 249 28.38 26.21 11.86
N ASN A 250 29.16 25.17 11.52
CA ASN A 250 30.34 25.33 10.66
C ASN A 250 30.10 24.94 9.19
N THR A 251 28.96 24.33 8.86
CA THR A 251 28.65 23.93 7.47
C THR A 251 28.24 25.13 6.62
N ASP A 252 28.95 25.37 5.51
CA ASP A 252 28.58 26.43 4.57
C ASP A 252 27.26 26.11 3.84
N THR A 253 26.29 27.03 3.95
CA THR A 253 24.96 26.92 3.34
C THR A 253 24.88 27.55 1.94
N SER A 254 25.99 28.09 1.41
CA SER A 254 26.05 28.72 0.08
C SER A 254 25.84 27.75 -1.09
N ARG A 255 25.98 26.44 -0.86
CA ARG A 255 25.88 25.38 -1.89
C ARG A 255 25.03 24.21 -1.42
N ASN A 256 24.39 23.54 -2.38
CA ASN A 256 23.54 22.36 -2.13
C ASN A 256 24.27 21.23 -1.36
N ALA A 257 25.59 21.05 -1.57
CA ALA A 257 26.38 20.07 -0.84
C ALA A 257 26.35 20.27 0.69
N GLY A 258 26.50 21.52 1.15
CA GLY A 258 26.42 21.84 2.58
C GLY A 258 24.98 21.87 3.10
N ASN A 259 24.02 22.34 2.29
CA ASN A 259 22.60 22.27 2.66
C ASN A 259 22.11 20.81 2.84
N ALA A 260 22.63 19.85 2.06
CA ALA A 260 22.34 18.42 2.22
C ALA A 260 22.96 17.82 3.50
N VAL A 261 24.19 18.20 3.85
CA VAL A 261 24.82 17.82 5.14
C VAL A 261 24.04 18.41 6.32
N LEU A 262 23.68 19.70 6.24
CA LEU A 262 22.94 20.40 7.28
C LEU A 262 21.51 19.84 7.44
N LEU A 263 20.87 19.43 6.35
CA LEU A 263 19.58 18.73 6.38
C LEU A 263 19.67 17.40 7.13
N GLU A 264 20.59 16.50 6.75
CA GLU A 264 20.70 15.21 7.45
C GLU A 264 21.09 15.44 8.92
N THR A 265 21.91 16.46 9.23
CA THR A 265 22.22 16.90 10.60
C THR A 265 20.95 17.28 11.38
N VAL A 266 20.08 18.09 10.79
CA VAL A 266 18.77 18.44 11.38
C VAL A 266 17.91 17.20 11.61
N LEU A 267 17.78 16.33 10.60
CA LEU A 267 16.99 15.08 10.73
C LEU A 267 17.58 14.13 11.79
N THR A 268 18.90 14.14 11.99
CA THR A 268 19.58 13.42 13.08
C THR A 268 19.26 14.03 14.44
N ILE A 269 19.36 15.35 14.59
CA ILE A 269 19.02 16.06 15.84
C ILE A 269 17.57 15.77 16.28
N MET A 270 16.61 15.82 15.36
CA MET A 270 15.19 15.66 15.71
C MET A 270 14.81 14.23 16.12
N ALA A 271 15.49 13.21 15.58
CA ALA A 271 15.13 11.81 15.78
C ALA A 271 15.85 11.13 16.98
N ILE A 272 16.78 11.83 17.65
CA ILE A 272 17.48 11.37 18.86
C ILE A 272 17.01 12.14 20.11
N HIS A 273 17.40 11.67 21.29
CA HIS A 273 17.20 12.44 22.53
C HIS A 273 18.29 13.50 22.70
N SER A 274 18.28 14.49 21.79
CA SER A 274 19.18 15.63 21.78
C SER A 274 18.78 16.69 22.82
N ALA A 275 19.73 17.47 23.32
CA ALA A 275 19.45 18.62 24.20
C ALA A 275 18.48 19.63 23.54
N ALA A 276 17.55 20.19 24.32
CA ALA A 276 16.46 21.04 23.82
C ALA A 276 16.94 22.26 23.01
N GLY A 277 18.06 22.88 23.39
CA GLY A 277 18.66 23.99 22.65
C GLY A 277 19.11 23.59 21.23
N LEU A 278 19.51 22.33 21.03
CA LEU A 278 19.92 21.80 19.73
C LEU A 278 18.70 21.57 18.81
N ARG A 279 17.57 21.11 19.37
CA ARG A 279 16.29 21.06 18.62
C ARG A 279 15.81 22.46 18.22
N VAL A 280 15.88 23.44 19.12
CA VAL A 280 15.54 24.83 18.79
C VAL A 280 16.42 25.39 17.68
N LEU A 281 17.74 25.12 17.70
CA LEU A 281 18.64 25.47 16.60
C LEU A 281 18.21 24.80 15.28
N ALA A 282 17.88 23.51 15.32
CA ALA A 282 17.48 22.74 14.14
C ALA A 282 16.12 23.21 13.55
N VAL A 283 15.15 23.64 14.37
CA VAL A 283 13.92 24.29 13.89
C VAL A 283 14.24 25.65 13.24
N ASN A 284 15.10 26.46 13.86
CA ASN A 284 15.51 27.75 13.29
C ASN A 284 16.22 27.59 11.94
N ILE A 285 16.97 26.49 11.74
CA ILE A 285 17.57 26.13 10.44
C ILE A 285 16.48 25.79 9.41
N LEU A 286 15.47 24.99 9.76
CA LEU A 286 14.34 24.70 8.86
C LEU A 286 13.53 25.96 8.51
N GLY A 287 13.33 26.87 9.47
CA GLY A 287 12.73 28.18 9.21
C GLY A 287 13.53 29.03 8.22
N ARG A 288 14.87 29.01 8.31
CA ARG A 288 15.75 29.64 7.31
C ARG A 288 15.71 28.96 5.94
N PHE A 289 15.45 27.64 5.89
CA PHE A 289 15.27 26.91 4.63
C PHE A 289 13.91 27.19 3.96
N LEU A 290 12.82 27.39 4.72
CA LEU A 290 11.54 27.87 4.16
C LEU A 290 11.68 29.26 3.50
N LEU A 291 12.48 30.15 4.09
CA LEU A 291 12.73 31.50 3.57
C LEU A 291 13.77 31.55 2.44
N ASN A 292 14.30 30.41 1.98
CA ASN A 292 15.27 30.37 0.88
C ASN A 292 14.58 30.67 -0.47
N ASN A 293 15.33 31.17 -1.47
CA ASN A 293 14.81 31.37 -2.83
C ASN A 293 14.76 30.07 -3.66
N ASP A 294 15.50 29.03 -3.26
CA ASP A 294 15.45 27.73 -3.93
C ASP A 294 14.26 26.89 -3.46
N LYS A 295 13.33 26.63 -4.39
CA LYS A 295 12.17 25.74 -4.21
C LYS A 295 12.54 24.35 -3.70
N ASN A 296 13.68 23.80 -4.11
CA ASN A 296 14.14 22.49 -3.65
C ASN A 296 14.37 22.49 -2.14
N ILE A 297 14.95 23.59 -1.63
CA ILE A 297 15.24 23.78 -0.20
C ILE A 297 13.93 24.02 0.58
N ARG A 298 12.96 24.76 0.02
CA ARG A 298 11.61 24.90 0.60
C ARG A 298 10.86 23.57 0.70
N TYR A 299 10.79 22.80 -0.39
CA TYR A 299 10.13 21.49 -0.44
C TYR A 299 10.73 20.52 0.60
N VAL A 300 12.07 20.51 0.69
CA VAL A 300 12.82 19.75 1.69
C VAL A 300 12.50 20.20 3.12
N ALA A 301 12.41 21.50 3.38
CA ALA A 301 12.06 22.04 4.68
C ALA A 301 10.62 21.69 5.09
N LEU A 302 9.64 21.87 4.21
CA LEU A 302 8.25 21.46 4.43
C LEU A 302 8.15 19.96 4.74
N THR A 303 8.82 19.11 3.95
CA THR A 303 8.86 17.66 4.16
C THR A 303 9.48 17.27 5.51
N SER A 304 10.50 18.00 5.95
CA SER A 304 11.18 17.77 7.24
C SER A 304 10.33 18.25 8.43
N LEU A 305 9.67 19.40 8.29
CA LEU A 305 8.75 19.93 9.29
C LEU A 305 7.51 19.05 9.45
N LEU A 306 6.99 18.44 8.36
CA LEU A 306 5.88 17.50 8.41
C LEU A 306 6.19 16.25 9.27
N GLN A 307 7.42 15.75 9.19
CA GLN A 307 7.88 14.67 10.09
C GLN A 307 8.02 15.13 11.55
N LEU A 308 8.30 16.42 11.77
CA LEU A 308 8.51 17.01 13.09
C LEU A 308 7.22 17.35 13.85
N VAL A 309 6.09 17.57 13.14
CA VAL A 309 4.80 17.91 13.79
C VAL A 309 4.38 16.86 14.82
N GLN A 310 4.72 15.59 14.61
CA GLN A 310 4.39 14.48 15.50
C GLN A 310 5.16 14.49 16.84
N SER A 311 6.29 15.20 16.95
CA SER A 311 7.08 15.28 18.19
C SER A 311 7.09 16.68 18.83
N ASP A 312 7.27 17.74 18.03
CA ASP A 312 7.56 19.10 18.53
C ASP A 312 6.63 20.15 17.88
N HIS A 313 5.31 19.87 17.87
CA HIS A 313 4.25 20.70 17.27
C HIS A 313 4.36 22.20 17.60
N SER A 314 4.62 22.56 18.87
CA SER A 314 4.71 23.96 19.33
C SER A 314 5.92 24.73 18.78
N ALA A 315 6.96 24.04 18.32
CA ALA A 315 8.10 24.66 17.64
C ALA A 315 7.77 24.93 16.16
N VAL A 316 7.11 23.99 15.48
CA VAL A 316 6.69 24.14 14.08
C VAL A 316 5.64 25.25 13.92
N GLN A 317 4.70 25.39 14.86
CA GLN A 317 3.67 26.44 14.84
C GLN A 317 4.22 27.87 14.70
N ARG A 318 5.48 28.13 15.10
CA ARG A 318 6.14 29.44 14.95
C ARG A 318 6.32 29.86 13.49
N HIS A 319 6.39 28.89 12.57
CA HIS A 319 6.56 29.11 11.13
C HIS A 319 5.24 28.98 10.35
N ARG A 320 4.09 28.96 11.03
CA ARG A 320 2.78 28.75 10.37
C ARG A 320 2.49 29.75 9.24
N SER A 321 2.83 31.04 9.40
CA SER A 321 2.58 32.04 8.35
C SER A 321 3.39 31.76 7.09
N THR A 322 4.67 31.43 7.23
CA THR A 322 5.52 31.09 6.08
C THR A 322 5.14 29.76 5.43
N VAL A 323 4.47 28.85 6.15
CA VAL A 323 3.86 27.62 5.58
C VAL A 323 2.56 27.94 4.82
N VAL A 324 1.72 28.84 5.34
CA VAL A 324 0.50 29.31 4.66
C VAL A 324 0.85 30.11 3.39
N GLU A 325 1.87 30.97 3.45
CA GLU A 325 2.44 31.65 2.28
C GLU A 325 2.91 30.64 1.20
N CYS A 326 3.45 29.48 1.60
CA CYS A 326 3.84 28.41 0.68
C CYS A 326 2.65 27.69 -0.01
N LEU A 327 1.41 27.83 0.48
CA LEU A 327 0.22 27.30 -0.22
C LEU A 327 0.01 28.01 -1.56
N GLN A 328 0.31 29.32 -1.63
CA GLN A 328 0.08 30.17 -2.80
C GLN A 328 1.19 30.04 -3.87
N GLU A 329 2.15 29.12 -3.71
CA GLU A 329 3.19 28.90 -4.71
C GLU A 329 2.68 28.21 -5.97
N LYS A 330 3.18 28.65 -7.12
CA LYS A 330 2.89 28.10 -8.46
C LYS A 330 3.44 26.68 -8.71
N ASP A 331 3.85 25.97 -7.67
CA ASP A 331 4.45 24.64 -7.75
C ASP A 331 3.53 23.62 -7.09
N ALA A 332 2.99 22.68 -7.87
CA ALA A 332 2.10 21.63 -7.38
C ALA A 332 2.78 20.73 -6.33
N SER A 333 4.11 20.57 -6.38
CA SER A 333 4.86 19.73 -5.44
C SER A 333 5.02 20.42 -4.09
N LEU A 334 5.24 21.73 -4.10
CA LEU A 334 5.46 22.54 -2.91
C LEU A 334 4.14 22.87 -2.22
N SER A 335 3.12 23.30 -2.98
CA SER A 335 1.77 23.54 -2.47
C SER A 335 1.14 22.27 -1.90
N ARG A 336 1.37 21.08 -2.46
CA ARG A 336 0.96 19.80 -1.83
C ARG A 336 1.59 19.60 -0.45
N ARG A 337 2.91 19.80 -0.30
CA ARG A 337 3.57 19.66 1.02
C ARG A 337 3.18 20.76 2.00
N ALA A 338 2.91 21.98 1.52
CA ALA A 338 2.38 23.06 2.33
C ALA A 338 0.95 22.75 2.81
N LEU A 339 0.10 22.14 1.97
CA LEU A 339 -1.24 21.68 2.33
C LEU A 339 -1.19 20.57 3.40
N GLU A 340 -0.41 19.51 3.16
CA GLU A 340 -0.19 18.43 4.14
C GLU A 340 0.27 18.98 5.50
N LEU A 341 1.22 19.92 5.50
CA LEU A 341 1.75 20.55 6.72
C LEU A 341 0.76 21.49 7.39
N SER A 342 0.03 22.32 6.64
CA SER A 342 -1.00 23.22 7.17
C SER A 342 -2.13 22.44 7.84
N LEU A 343 -2.56 21.32 7.24
CA LEU A 343 -3.55 20.41 7.82
C LEU A 343 -3.04 19.75 9.10
N ALA A 344 -1.78 19.30 9.12
CA ALA A 344 -1.15 18.73 10.32
C ALA A 344 -0.94 19.77 11.45
N LEU A 345 -0.91 21.07 11.12
CA LEU A 345 -0.75 22.16 12.09
C LEU A 345 -2.07 22.69 12.67
N VAL A 346 -3.23 22.21 12.20
CA VAL A 346 -4.54 22.59 12.77
C VAL A 346 -4.65 22.08 14.22
N ASN A 347 -5.10 22.95 15.12
CA ASN A 347 -5.45 22.61 16.49
C ASN A 347 -6.69 23.39 16.96
N SER A 348 -7.22 23.08 18.14
CA SER A 348 -8.42 23.71 18.69
C SER A 348 -8.32 25.23 18.94
N SER A 349 -7.11 25.80 19.01
CA SER A 349 -6.92 27.26 19.20
C SER A 349 -6.69 28.04 17.90
N ASN A 350 -6.26 27.39 16.82
CA ASN A 350 -5.98 28.03 15.52
C ASN A 350 -7.01 27.69 14.43
N VAL A 351 -7.84 26.66 14.64
CA VAL A 351 -8.78 26.09 13.63
C VAL A 351 -9.57 27.14 12.87
N ARG A 352 -10.15 28.15 13.54
CA ARG A 352 -10.97 29.17 12.86
C ARG A 352 -10.18 29.99 11.83
N ALA A 353 -8.91 30.31 12.12
CA ALA A 353 -8.06 31.09 11.22
C ALA A 353 -7.46 30.20 10.11
N MET A 354 -6.88 29.06 10.49
CA MET A 354 -6.33 28.10 9.52
C MET A 354 -7.39 27.64 8.51
N MET A 355 -8.65 27.47 8.95
CA MET A 355 -9.73 27.05 8.06
C MET A 355 -10.10 28.11 7.03
N GLN A 356 -10.08 29.40 7.39
CA GLN A 356 -10.33 30.48 6.43
C GLN A 356 -9.23 30.54 5.36
N GLU A 357 -7.97 30.33 5.75
CA GLU A 357 -6.83 30.26 4.83
C GLU A 357 -6.91 29.03 3.91
N LEU A 358 -7.33 27.88 4.44
CA LEU A 358 -7.53 26.64 3.66
C LEU A 358 -8.76 26.72 2.72
N GLN A 359 -9.83 27.40 3.11
CA GLN A 359 -11.01 27.63 2.27
C GLN A 359 -10.68 28.58 1.10
N ALA A 360 -9.98 29.68 1.36
CA ALA A 360 -9.49 30.58 0.29
C ALA A 360 -8.48 29.88 -0.65
N PHE A 361 -7.69 28.93 -0.12
CA PHE A 361 -6.88 28.05 -0.98
C PHE A 361 -7.74 27.08 -1.80
N LEU A 362 -8.81 26.50 -1.25
CA LEU A 362 -9.71 25.56 -1.94
C LEU A 362 -10.33 26.18 -3.22
N GLU A 363 -10.78 27.43 -3.14
CA GLU A 363 -11.32 28.20 -4.28
C GLU A 363 -10.30 28.36 -5.42
N SER A 364 -9.03 28.59 -5.06
CA SER A 364 -7.92 28.80 -6.00
C SER A 364 -7.14 27.51 -6.34
N CYS A 365 -7.54 26.37 -5.77
CA CYS A 365 -6.79 25.11 -5.77
C CYS A 365 -6.76 24.45 -7.16
N PRO A 366 -5.60 23.93 -7.65
CA PRO A 366 -5.57 23.08 -8.84
C PRO A 366 -6.38 21.78 -8.62
N PRO A 367 -6.99 21.21 -9.67
CA PRO A 367 -7.88 20.04 -9.54
C PRO A 367 -7.19 18.85 -8.86
N ASP A 368 -5.92 18.60 -9.21
CA ASP A 368 -5.05 17.56 -8.66
C ASP A 368 -4.86 17.58 -7.12
N LEU A 369 -5.20 18.71 -6.46
CA LEU A 369 -5.11 18.89 -5.01
C LEU A 369 -6.47 19.19 -4.37
N ARG A 370 -7.52 19.43 -5.16
CA ARG A 370 -8.83 19.87 -4.64
C ARG A 370 -9.53 18.79 -3.81
N ALA A 371 -9.38 17.52 -4.20
CA ALA A 371 -9.88 16.38 -3.43
C ALA A 371 -9.09 16.18 -2.11
N ASP A 372 -7.75 16.25 -2.18
CA ASP A 372 -6.85 16.17 -1.01
C ASP A 372 -7.20 17.29 0.00
N CYS A 373 -7.38 18.52 -0.49
CA CYS A 373 -7.71 19.70 0.30
C CYS A 373 -9.10 19.61 0.94
N ALA A 374 -10.14 19.28 0.16
CA ALA A 374 -11.49 19.08 0.66
C ALA A 374 -11.54 17.99 1.75
N SER A 375 -10.95 16.82 1.50
CA SER A 375 -10.93 15.74 2.49
C SER A 375 -10.12 16.10 3.74
N GLY A 376 -9.05 16.88 3.60
CA GLY A 376 -8.28 17.39 4.73
C GLY A 376 -9.06 18.37 5.61
N ILE A 377 -9.79 19.30 4.99
CA ILE A 377 -10.67 20.25 5.68
C ILE A 377 -11.74 19.52 6.51
N LEU A 378 -12.40 18.52 5.91
CA LEU A 378 -13.44 17.74 6.59
C LEU A 378 -12.88 17.02 7.84
N LEU A 379 -11.77 16.29 7.69
CA LEU A 379 -11.10 15.60 8.81
C LEU A 379 -10.61 16.56 9.91
N ALA A 380 -10.21 17.79 9.55
CA ALA A 380 -9.83 18.81 10.51
C ALA A 380 -11.04 19.41 11.24
N ALA A 381 -12.17 19.60 10.56
CA ALA A 381 -13.43 20.05 11.15
C ALA A 381 -14.02 18.98 12.10
N GLU A 382 -13.94 17.69 11.75
CA GLU A 382 -14.39 16.56 12.59
C GLU A 382 -13.65 16.48 13.92
N ARG A 383 -12.35 16.84 13.94
CA ARG A 383 -11.51 16.76 15.14
C ARG A 383 -11.50 18.02 15.99
N PHE A 384 -11.69 19.20 15.39
CA PHE A 384 -11.39 20.48 16.05
C PHE A 384 -12.51 21.55 15.95
N ALA A 385 -13.71 21.21 15.47
CA ALA A 385 -14.80 22.19 15.40
C ALA A 385 -15.20 22.76 16.79
N PRO A 386 -15.29 24.08 16.95
CA PRO A 386 -15.69 24.72 18.21
C PRO A 386 -17.21 24.71 18.44
N SER A 387 -18.04 24.45 17.42
CA SER A 387 -19.49 24.27 17.56
C SER A 387 -20.06 23.47 16.38
N LYS A 388 -21.19 22.77 16.60
CA LYS A 388 -21.89 22.00 15.56
C LYS A 388 -22.29 22.88 14.36
N ARG A 389 -22.76 24.10 14.60
CA ARG A 389 -23.09 25.06 13.53
C ARG A 389 -21.90 25.45 12.67
N TRP A 390 -20.78 25.86 13.28
CA TRP A 390 -19.56 26.20 12.53
C TRP A 390 -19.04 25.00 11.71
N HIS A 391 -19.20 23.78 12.24
CA HIS A 391 -18.86 22.57 11.50
C HIS A 391 -19.76 22.40 10.27
N ILE A 392 -21.09 22.48 10.44
CA ILE A 392 -22.07 22.37 9.35
C ILE A 392 -21.80 23.43 8.26
N ASP A 393 -21.55 24.68 8.66
CA ASP A 393 -21.18 25.77 7.74
C ASP A 393 -19.86 25.47 6.99
N THR A 394 -18.89 24.84 7.66
CA THR A 394 -17.60 24.46 7.07
C THR A 394 -17.76 23.34 6.05
N ILE A 395 -18.52 22.27 6.34
CA ILE A 395 -18.79 21.23 5.35
C ILE A 395 -19.62 21.80 4.19
N LEU A 396 -20.65 22.60 4.46
CA LEU A 396 -21.49 23.18 3.41
C LEU A 396 -20.66 24.01 2.43
N HIS A 397 -19.73 24.84 2.91
CA HIS A 397 -18.83 25.58 2.04
C HIS A 397 -17.90 24.65 1.21
N VAL A 398 -17.36 23.58 1.81
CA VAL A 398 -16.56 22.60 1.05
C VAL A 398 -17.40 21.91 -0.03
N LEU A 399 -18.65 21.58 0.28
CA LEU A 399 -19.58 21.01 -0.69
C LEU A 399 -19.80 22.01 -1.84
N THR A 400 -20.16 23.27 -1.56
CA THR A 400 -20.42 24.30 -2.60
C THR A 400 -19.20 24.66 -3.45
N THR A 401 -17.98 24.51 -2.92
CA THR A 401 -16.74 24.94 -3.60
C THR A 401 -16.01 23.77 -4.31
N ALA A 402 -16.00 22.58 -3.73
CA ALA A 402 -15.29 21.41 -4.29
C ALA A 402 -16.23 20.39 -4.97
N GLY A 403 -17.48 20.28 -4.50
CA GLY A 403 -18.57 19.47 -5.07
C GLY A 403 -18.14 18.10 -5.59
N THR A 404 -17.96 18.03 -6.92
CA THR A 404 -17.51 16.85 -7.68
C THR A 404 -16.18 16.21 -7.24
N HIS A 405 -15.36 16.88 -6.42
CA HIS A 405 -14.08 16.36 -5.92
C HIS A 405 -14.14 15.87 -4.46
N VAL A 406 -15.30 15.98 -3.81
CA VAL A 406 -15.51 15.52 -2.43
C VAL A 406 -15.77 14.01 -2.43
N ARG A 407 -15.26 13.29 -1.41
CA ARG A 407 -15.47 11.85 -1.24
C ARG A 407 -16.89 11.56 -0.73
N ASP A 408 -17.49 10.45 -1.17
CA ASP A 408 -18.90 10.12 -0.89
C ASP A 408 -19.22 9.95 0.62
N ASP A 409 -18.24 9.62 1.46
CA ASP A 409 -18.41 9.53 2.92
C ASP A 409 -18.73 10.89 3.58
N ALA A 410 -18.36 12.01 2.96
CA ALA A 410 -18.75 13.33 3.43
C ALA A 410 -20.29 13.53 3.47
N VAL A 411 -21.02 12.86 2.56
CA VAL A 411 -22.48 12.87 2.53
C VAL A 411 -23.04 12.18 3.77
N ALA A 412 -22.49 11.02 4.14
CA ALA A 412 -22.89 10.27 5.33
C ALA A 412 -22.54 11.03 6.61
N ASN A 413 -21.31 11.57 6.72
CA ASN A 413 -20.84 12.28 7.91
C ASN A 413 -21.66 13.56 8.16
N LEU A 414 -21.98 14.35 7.13
CA LEU A 414 -22.84 15.53 7.28
C LEU A 414 -24.29 15.15 7.60
N THR A 415 -24.81 14.09 6.98
CA THR A 415 -26.15 13.55 7.26
C THR A 415 -26.29 13.15 8.74
N GLN A 416 -25.31 12.42 9.27
CA GLN A 416 -25.27 12.03 10.69
C GLN A 416 -25.14 13.25 11.61
N LEU A 417 -24.24 14.20 11.31
CA LEU A 417 -24.06 15.40 12.12
C LEU A 417 -25.31 16.28 12.18
N ILE A 418 -26.04 16.43 11.07
CA ILE A 418 -27.30 17.18 11.05
C ILE A 418 -28.34 16.47 11.93
N GLY A 419 -28.48 15.15 11.82
CA GLY A 419 -29.38 14.37 12.69
C GLY A 419 -29.02 14.43 14.17
N GLU A 420 -27.73 14.51 14.51
CA GLU A 420 -27.27 14.77 15.89
C GLU A 420 -27.53 16.21 16.38
N ALA A 421 -28.06 17.11 15.55
CA ALA A 421 -28.11 18.54 15.80
C ALA A 421 -29.53 19.11 15.72
N GLU A 422 -30.44 18.60 16.56
CA GLU A 422 -31.87 18.92 16.54
C GLU A 422 -32.18 20.43 16.54
N GLU A 423 -31.46 21.20 17.35
CA GLU A 423 -31.54 22.68 17.44
C GLU A 423 -31.21 23.41 16.13
N LEU A 424 -30.51 22.74 15.20
CA LEU A 424 -29.99 23.31 13.96
C LEU A 424 -30.69 22.79 12.70
N HIS A 425 -31.64 21.85 12.80
CA HIS A 425 -32.35 21.28 11.64
C HIS A 425 -32.90 22.39 10.71
N THR A 426 -33.69 23.33 11.24
CA THR A 426 -34.30 24.43 10.46
C THR A 426 -33.27 25.30 9.74
N TYR A 427 -32.14 25.57 10.40
CA TYR A 427 -31.02 26.32 9.83
C TYR A 427 -30.34 25.56 8.68
N SER A 428 -29.98 24.30 8.93
CA SER A 428 -29.31 23.43 7.96
C SER A 428 -30.15 23.22 6.71
N VAL A 429 -31.45 22.97 6.85
CA VAL A 429 -32.36 22.72 5.73
C VAL A 429 -32.52 23.97 4.88
N ARG A 430 -32.67 25.16 5.47
CA ARG A 430 -32.74 26.44 4.72
C ARG A 430 -31.46 26.74 3.95
N ARG A 431 -30.29 26.54 4.58
CA ARG A 431 -29.00 26.74 3.89
C ARG A 431 -28.77 25.74 2.75
N LEU A 432 -29.12 24.47 2.95
CA LEU A 432 -29.05 23.43 1.92
C LEU A 432 -30.04 23.68 0.78
N TYR A 433 -31.25 24.18 1.08
CA TYR A 433 -32.24 24.56 0.07
C TYR A 433 -31.74 25.70 -0.81
N SER A 434 -31.18 26.77 -0.24
CA SER A 434 -30.58 27.89 -1.00
C SER A 434 -29.46 27.40 -1.93
N ALA A 435 -28.52 26.62 -1.39
CA ALA A 435 -27.39 26.10 -2.16
C ALA A 435 -27.84 25.14 -3.29
N LEU A 436 -28.90 24.35 -3.07
CA LEU A 436 -29.51 23.49 -4.08
C LEU A 436 -30.27 24.28 -5.17
N ALA A 437 -30.91 25.40 -4.80
CA ALA A 437 -31.60 26.27 -5.74
C ALA A 437 -30.62 26.97 -6.69
N GLU A 438 -29.46 27.38 -6.16
CA GLU A 438 -28.33 27.94 -6.89
C GLU A 438 -27.70 26.91 -7.86
N ASP A 439 -27.18 25.77 -7.36
CA ASP A 439 -26.28 24.91 -8.14
C ASP A 439 -26.54 23.40 -7.99
N ILE A 440 -27.23 22.82 -8.98
CA ILE A 440 -27.60 21.39 -9.05
C ILE A 440 -26.48 20.52 -9.65
N SER A 441 -25.39 21.13 -10.14
CA SER A 441 -24.27 20.38 -10.74
C SER A 441 -23.57 19.46 -9.72
N GLN A 442 -23.57 19.85 -8.45
CA GLN A 442 -22.68 19.32 -7.42
C GLN A 442 -23.30 18.11 -6.69
N GLN A 443 -23.02 16.90 -7.17
CA GLN A 443 -23.76 15.70 -6.75
C GLN A 443 -23.78 15.42 -5.23
N PRO A 444 -22.68 15.52 -4.46
CA PRO A 444 -22.72 15.31 -3.02
C PRO A 444 -23.59 16.32 -2.26
N LEU A 445 -23.59 17.60 -2.67
CA LEU A 445 -24.47 18.64 -2.13
C LEU A 445 -25.94 18.28 -2.36
N VAL A 446 -26.28 17.84 -3.58
CA VAL A 446 -27.65 17.42 -3.95
C VAL A 446 -28.11 16.21 -3.13
N GLN A 447 -27.24 15.25 -2.81
CA GLN A 447 -27.60 14.09 -1.97
C GLN A 447 -27.98 14.52 -0.55
N VAL A 448 -27.15 15.33 0.11
CA VAL A 448 -27.44 15.83 1.47
C VAL A 448 -28.69 16.71 1.47
N ALA A 449 -28.78 17.67 0.53
CA ALA A 449 -29.92 18.58 0.46
C ALA A 449 -31.24 17.83 0.23
N ALA A 450 -31.29 16.87 -0.68
CA ALA A 450 -32.49 16.05 -0.91
C ALA A 450 -32.85 15.21 0.33
N TRP A 451 -31.88 14.62 1.03
CA TRP A 451 -32.15 13.88 2.27
C TRP A 451 -32.70 14.79 3.38
N CYS A 452 -32.09 15.94 3.63
CA CYS A 452 -32.53 16.90 4.64
C CYS A 452 -33.94 17.47 4.33
N ILE A 453 -34.23 17.81 3.08
CA ILE A 453 -35.57 18.23 2.65
C ILE A 453 -36.60 17.11 2.86
N GLY A 454 -36.22 15.84 2.64
CA GLY A 454 -37.08 14.69 2.88
C GLY A 454 -37.42 14.45 4.36
N GLU A 455 -36.47 14.56 5.28
CA GLU A 455 -36.71 14.35 6.72
C GLU A 455 -37.38 15.54 7.41
N TYR A 456 -36.93 16.76 7.06
CA TYR A 456 -37.19 18.00 7.81
C TYR A 456 -37.89 19.08 6.96
N GLY A 457 -38.55 18.68 5.88
CA GLY A 457 -39.34 19.59 5.03
C GLY A 457 -40.55 20.22 5.72
N ASP A 458 -40.95 19.68 6.88
CA ASP A 458 -41.88 20.33 7.82
C ASP A 458 -41.28 21.64 8.37
N LEU A 459 -40.10 21.57 8.99
CA LEU A 459 -39.42 22.71 9.61
C LEU A 459 -39.04 23.81 8.60
N LEU A 460 -38.85 23.47 7.32
CA LEU A 460 -38.55 24.45 6.26
C LEU A 460 -39.63 25.55 6.17
N LEU A 461 -40.90 25.17 6.28
CA LEU A 461 -42.06 26.05 6.09
C LEU A 461 -42.41 26.90 7.32
N GLU A 462 -42.06 26.47 8.54
CA GLU A 462 -42.56 27.05 9.80
C GLU A 462 -42.02 28.47 10.12
N GLY A 463 -41.32 29.13 9.21
CA GLY A 463 -40.89 30.54 9.31
C GLY A 463 -39.76 30.83 10.32
N ASN A 464 -39.72 30.10 11.43
CA ASN A 464 -38.90 30.41 12.61
C ASN A 464 -37.40 30.07 12.46
N CYS A 465 -36.60 31.05 12.05
CA CYS A 465 -35.18 31.16 12.38
C CYS A 465 -34.88 32.59 12.80
N GLU A 466 -34.17 32.79 13.91
CA GLU A 466 -33.91 34.13 14.47
C GLU A 466 -32.77 34.89 13.77
N GLU A 467 -31.96 34.23 12.94
CA GLU A 467 -30.66 34.75 12.47
C GLU A 467 -30.41 34.64 10.94
N THR A 468 -31.45 34.57 10.11
CA THR A 468 -31.29 34.61 8.64
C THR A 468 -32.51 35.29 8.02
N GLU A 469 -32.32 36.06 6.94
CA GLU A 469 -33.42 36.80 6.31
C GLU A 469 -34.57 35.83 5.93
N PRO A 470 -35.83 36.17 6.26
CA PRO A 470 -36.95 35.24 6.12
C PRO A 470 -37.41 35.13 4.67
N PHE A 471 -36.72 34.29 3.89
CA PHE A 471 -37.19 33.85 2.59
C PHE A 471 -38.43 32.95 2.77
N GLN A 472 -39.55 33.33 2.16
CA GLN A 472 -40.76 32.50 2.13
C GLN A 472 -40.58 31.42 1.06
N VAL A 473 -40.51 30.17 1.48
CA VAL A 473 -40.49 29.00 0.59
C VAL A 473 -41.90 28.43 0.50
N GLU A 474 -42.48 28.37 -0.70
CA GLU A 474 -43.77 27.70 -0.93
C GLU A 474 -43.57 26.19 -1.18
N GLU A 475 -44.56 25.37 -0.83
CA GLU A 475 -44.50 23.91 -1.06
C GLU A 475 -44.26 23.56 -2.55
N GLU A 476 -44.79 24.37 -3.46
CA GLU A 476 -44.64 24.16 -4.90
C GLU A 476 -43.21 24.34 -5.42
N ASP A 477 -42.44 25.27 -4.84
CA ASP A 477 -41.04 25.51 -5.22
C ASP A 477 -40.14 24.34 -4.79
N VAL A 478 -40.37 23.77 -3.60
CA VAL A 478 -39.65 22.59 -3.11
C VAL A 478 -39.88 21.39 -4.03
N LEU A 479 -41.13 21.17 -4.46
CA LEU A 479 -41.47 20.12 -5.42
C LEU A 479 -40.86 20.39 -6.80
N ALA A 480 -40.93 21.62 -7.30
CA ALA A 480 -40.33 22.02 -8.58
C ALA A 480 -38.80 21.84 -8.57
N LEU A 481 -38.13 22.13 -7.46
CA LEU A 481 -36.68 21.95 -7.31
C LEU A 481 -36.27 20.47 -7.33
N LEU A 482 -37.02 19.60 -6.63
CA LEU A 482 -36.76 18.15 -6.67
C LEU A 482 -37.12 17.54 -8.04
N GLU A 483 -38.17 18.00 -8.71
CA GLU A 483 -38.48 17.63 -10.10
C GLU A 483 -37.34 18.06 -11.07
N LYS A 484 -36.80 19.26 -10.91
CA LYS A 484 -35.62 19.78 -11.65
C LYS A 484 -34.38 18.92 -11.41
N VAL A 485 -34.12 18.46 -10.18
CA VAL A 485 -33.06 17.49 -9.86
C VAL A 485 -33.29 16.14 -10.56
N LEU A 486 -34.52 15.63 -10.56
CA LEU A 486 -34.84 14.34 -11.17
C LEU A 486 -34.70 14.33 -12.69
N GLN A 487 -35.20 15.38 -13.35
CA GLN A 487 -35.15 15.56 -14.80
C GLN A 487 -33.75 15.97 -15.31
N SER A 488 -32.91 16.57 -14.46
CA SER A 488 -31.56 16.99 -14.85
C SER A 488 -30.70 15.82 -15.35
N HIS A 489 -30.06 16.02 -16.51
CA HIS A 489 -29.13 15.07 -17.10
C HIS A 489 -27.79 14.98 -16.35
N MET A 490 -27.48 15.95 -15.48
CA MET A 490 -26.30 15.94 -14.62
C MET A 490 -26.45 15.04 -13.38
N SER A 491 -27.69 14.67 -13.02
CA SER A 491 -27.96 13.84 -11.85
C SER A 491 -27.50 12.40 -12.07
N LEU A 492 -26.73 11.87 -11.12
CA LEU A 492 -26.42 10.44 -11.01
C LEU A 492 -27.67 9.63 -10.65
N PRO A 493 -27.69 8.30 -10.88
CA PRO A 493 -28.76 7.44 -10.36
C PRO A 493 -28.95 7.58 -8.84
N ALA A 494 -27.85 7.64 -8.08
CA ALA A 494 -27.89 7.83 -6.62
C ALA A 494 -28.61 9.11 -6.20
N THR A 495 -28.30 10.28 -6.79
CA THR A 495 -29.01 11.55 -6.49
C THR A 495 -30.48 11.49 -6.88
N ARG A 496 -30.84 10.82 -7.98
CA ARG A 496 -32.27 10.57 -8.29
C ARG A 496 -32.94 9.67 -7.24
N GLY A 497 -32.25 8.64 -6.74
CA GLY A 497 -32.75 7.78 -5.66
C GLY A 497 -33.05 8.54 -4.38
N TYR A 498 -32.11 9.41 -3.95
CA TYR A 498 -32.32 10.35 -2.85
C TYR A 498 -33.55 11.26 -3.11
N ALA A 499 -33.66 11.86 -4.30
CA ALA A 499 -34.76 12.77 -4.62
C ALA A 499 -36.15 12.08 -4.71
N ILE A 500 -36.27 10.86 -5.27
CA ILE A 500 -37.54 10.10 -5.25
C ILE A 500 -37.93 9.74 -3.81
N THR A 501 -36.95 9.38 -2.97
CA THR A 501 -37.19 9.07 -1.55
C THR A 501 -37.57 10.32 -0.75
N ALA A 502 -36.97 11.47 -1.06
CA ALA A 502 -37.33 12.76 -0.48
C ALA A 502 -38.77 13.16 -0.81
N LEU A 503 -39.16 13.08 -2.10
CA LEU A 503 -40.55 13.28 -2.53
C LEU A 503 -41.52 12.33 -1.81
N MET A 504 -41.13 11.06 -1.63
CA MET A 504 -41.96 10.10 -0.91
C MET A 504 -42.12 10.48 0.58
N LYS A 505 -41.09 10.95 1.27
CA LYS A 505 -41.21 11.45 2.64
C LYS A 505 -42.03 12.74 2.73
N LEU A 506 -41.77 13.72 1.86
CA LEU A 506 -42.55 14.97 1.75
C LEU A 506 -44.05 14.70 1.61
N SER A 507 -44.45 13.63 0.92
CA SER A 507 -45.85 13.20 0.79
C SER A 507 -46.56 12.93 2.14
N THR A 508 -45.82 12.83 3.24
CA THR A 508 -46.33 12.66 4.62
C THR A 508 -45.98 13.81 5.58
N ARG A 509 -45.17 14.78 5.14
CA ARG A 509 -44.76 15.96 5.93
C ARG A 509 -45.50 17.22 5.49
N LEU A 510 -45.69 17.38 4.18
CA LEU A 510 -46.46 18.45 3.56
C LEU A 510 -47.96 18.15 3.65
N GLN A 511 -48.78 19.18 3.82
CA GLN A 511 -50.24 19.03 3.83
C GLN A 511 -50.89 19.32 2.47
N GLY A 512 -50.10 19.79 1.48
CA GLY A 512 -50.56 20.09 0.13
C GLY A 512 -50.76 18.88 -0.80
N ASP A 513 -50.77 19.20 -2.10
CA ASP A 513 -51.43 18.39 -3.11
C ASP A 513 -50.60 17.20 -3.60
N ASN A 514 -50.63 16.14 -2.81
CA ASN A 514 -50.01 14.83 -3.01
C ASN A 514 -50.20 14.21 -4.42
N ASN A 515 -51.18 14.68 -5.19
CA ASN A 515 -51.43 14.27 -6.56
C ASN A 515 -50.23 14.56 -7.50
N ARG A 516 -49.50 15.67 -7.31
CA ARG A 516 -48.30 16.00 -8.10
C ARG A 516 -47.17 14.99 -7.86
N ILE A 517 -46.87 14.71 -6.60
CA ILE A 517 -45.88 13.69 -6.20
C ILE A 517 -46.22 12.32 -6.79
N ARG A 518 -47.50 11.90 -6.69
CA ARG A 518 -47.98 10.64 -7.25
C ARG A 518 -47.76 10.54 -8.77
N GLN A 519 -47.93 11.62 -9.53
CA GLN A 519 -47.66 11.65 -10.97
C GLN A 519 -46.17 11.46 -11.28
N VAL A 520 -45.28 12.17 -10.58
CA VAL A 520 -43.82 12.04 -10.75
C VAL A 520 -43.36 10.61 -10.46
N VAL A 521 -43.80 10.05 -9.33
CA VAL A 521 -43.48 8.67 -8.93
C VAL A 521 -44.07 7.64 -9.91
N SER A 522 -45.23 7.90 -10.53
CA SER A 522 -45.79 7.04 -11.59
C SER A 522 -44.94 7.01 -12.86
N ILE A 523 -44.24 8.10 -13.22
CA ILE A 523 -43.39 8.16 -14.42
C ILE A 523 -42.10 7.34 -14.22
N TYR A 524 -41.49 7.39 -13.02
CA TYR A 524 -40.27 6.62 -12.73
C TYR A 524 -40.49 5.10 -12.62
N GLY A 525 -41.74 4.63 -12.54
CA GLY A 525 -42.05 3.19 -12.61
C GLY A 525 -41.65 2.51 -13.93
N SER A 526 -41.40 3.28 -14.99
CA SER A 526 -40.84 2.80 -16.27
C SER A 526 -39.39 3.23 -16.51
N CYS A 527 -38.62 3.54 -15.45
CA CYS A 527 -37.21 3.86 -15.59
C CYS A 527 -36.37 2.64 -16.06
N MET A 528 -35.28 2.90 -16.77
CA MET A 528 -34.29 1.88 -17.17
C MET A 528 -33.34 1.49 -16.04
N ASP A 529 -33.26 2.29 -14.98
CA ASP A 529 -32.48 1.97 -13.78
C ASP A 529 -33.32 1.10 -12.83
N ILE A 530 -32.79 -0.08 -12.49
CA ILE A 530 -33.47 -1.10 -11.67
C ILE A 530 -33.82 -0.55 -10.28
N GLU A 531 -32.94 0.28 -9.71
CA GLU A 531 -33.06 0.81 -8.34
C GLU A 531 -34.18 1.86 -8.28
N LEU A 532 -34.15 2.80 -9.23
CA LEU A 532 -35.18 3.84 -9.37
C LEU A 532 -36.54 3.24 -9.75
N GLN A 533 -36.56 2.23 -10.63
CA GLN A 533 -37.77 1.51 -11.00
C GLN A 533 -38.36 0.78 -9.79
N GLN A 534 -37.54 0.08 -9.00
CA GLN A 534 -38.02 -0.63 -7.81
C GLN A 534 -38.64 0.35 -6.79
N ARG A 535 -37.92 1.41 -6.40
CA ARG A 535 -38.46 2.45 -5.49
C ARG A 535 -39.76 3.01 -6.01
N ALA A 536 -39.81 3.39 -7.29
CA ALA A 536 -41.01 3.98 -7.89
C ALA A 536 -42.20 3.00 -7.89
N VAL A 537 -42.01 1.73 -8.23
CA VAL A 537 -43.10 0.72 -8.22
C VAL A 537 -43.60 0.48 -6.79
N GLU A 538 -42.70 0.33 -5.81
CA GLU A 538 -43.07 0.15 -4.40
C GLU A 538 -43.83 1.36 -3.84
N TYR A 539 -43.35 2.57 -4.11
CA TYR A 539 -44.01 3.82 -3.69
C TYR A 539 -45.37 4.01 -4.37
N ASN A 540 -45.52 3.64 -5.66
CA ASN A 540 -46.82 3.63 -6.33
C ASN A 540 -47.82 2.65 -5.68
N VAL A 541 -47.36 1.47 -5.25
CA VAL A 541 -48.23 0.50 -4.54
C VAL A 541 -48.69 1.07 -3.19
N LEU A 542 -47.82 1.76 -2.46
CA LEU A 542 -48.20 2.48 -1.24
C LEU A 542 -49.26 3.57 -1.54
N PHE A 543 -49.03 4.42 -2.54
CA PHE A 543 -49.98 5.48 -2.96
C PHE A 543 -51.34 4.98 -3.48
N GLN A 544 -51.43 3.73 -3.94
CA GLN A 544 -52.67 3.14 -4.50
C GLN A 544 -53.44 2.25 -3.52
N LYS A 545 -52.76 1.52 -2.63
CA LYS A 545 -53.39 0.48 -1.79
C LYS A 545 -53.26 0.72 -0.29
N TYR A 546 -52.19 1.39 0.13
CA TYR A 546 -51.78 1.47 1.54
C TYR A 546 -51.52 2.92 1.96
N ASP A 547 -52.33 3.85 1.45
CA ASP A 547 -52.20 5.29 1.66
C ASP A 547 -52.12 5.64 3.17
N HIS A 548 -52.99 5.00 3.96
CA HIS A 548 -53.05 5.10 5.43
C HIS A 548 -51.80 4.55 6.15
N MET A 549 -50.98 3.72 5.50
CA MET A 549 -49.73 3.21 6.09
C MET A 549 -48.53 4.12 5.85
N ARG A 550 -48.60 5.08 4.90
CA ARG A 550 -47.47 5.94 4.54
C ARG A 550 -46.88 6.66 5.75
N ALA A 551 -47.72 7.26 6.59
CA ALA A 551 -47.27 8.01 7.77
C ALA A 551 -46.50 7.15 8.80
N ALA A 552 -46.86 5.88 8.96
CA ALA A 552 -46.21 4.97 9.91
C ALA A 552 -44.94 4.31 9.35
N ILE A 553 -44.82 4.19 8.01
CA ILE A 553 -43.63 3.64 7.35
C ILE A 553 -42.56 4.74 7.15
N LEU A 554 -43.00 6.00 7.02
CA LEU A 554 -42.16 7.16 6.73
C LEU A 554 -41.99 8.08 7.96
N GLU A 555 -41.89 7.49 9.15
CA GLU A 555 -41.48 8.23 10.36
C GLU A 555 -40.01 8.71 10.23
N LYS A 556 -39.56 9.63 11.10
CA LYS A 556 -38.18 10.16 11.04
C LYS A 556 -37.18 9.06 11.42
N MET A 557 -36.10 8.93 10.65
CA MET A 557 -35.15 7.83 10.81
C MET A 557 -34.43 7.88 12.18
N PRO A 558 -34.26 6.74 12.88
CA PRO A 558 -33.43 6.68 14.09
C PRO A 558 -31.99 7.10 13.83
N LEU A 559 -31.36 7.76 14.81
CA LEU A 559 -29.97 8.16 14.74
C LEU A 559 -29.04 6.94 14.80
N VAL A 560 -27.96 6.97 14.00
CA VAL A 560 -26.95 5.92 13.97
C VAL A 560 -25.89 6.19 15.04
N GLU A 561 -25.66 5.24 15.93
CA GLU A 561 -24.59 5.31 16.93
C GLU A 561 -23.21 5.39 16.27
N ARG A 562 -22.32 6.25 16.78
CA ARG A 562 -20.95 6.37 16.26
C ARG A 562 -20.12 5.14 16.64
N SER A 563 -19.63 4.41 15.65
CA SER A 563 -18.63 3.36 15.84
C SER A 563 -17.23 3.97 16.02
N ASP A 564 -16.95 4.54 17.19
CA ASP A 564 -15.69 5.23 17.51
C ASP A 564 -14.45 4.30 17.39
N PRO A 565 -13.50 4.55 16.46
CA PRO A 565 -12.39 3.62 16.21
C PRO A 565 -11.28 3.57 17.27
N GLN A 566 -11.45 4.14 18.47
CA GLN A 566 -10.34 4.40 19.41
C GLN A 566 -10.50 3.87 20.85
N VAL A 567 -11.58 3.17 21.20
CA VAL A 567 -11.82 2.73 22.60
C VAL A 567 -11.39 1.27 22.88
N ASN A 568 -11.09 0.48 21.85
CA ASN A 568 -11.11 -1.00 21.95
C ASN A 568 -9.76 -1.74 22.13
N GLU A 569 -8.61 -1.05 22.25
CA GLU A 569 -7.30 -1.72 22.43
C GLU A 569 -6.63 -1.53 23.81
N GLU A 570 -6.90 -0.46 24.58
CA GLU A 570 -6.22 -0.25 25.88
C GLU A 570 -6.96 -0.86 27.09
N GLY A 571 -8.18 -1.38 26.91
CA GLY A 571 -9.07 -1.80 28.00
C GLY A 571 -8.91 -3.25 28.51
N LYS A 572 -7.99 -4.06 27.97
CA LYS A 572 -8.00 -5.53 28.20
C LYS A 572 -6.76 -6.15 28.84
N GLU A 573 -5.94 -5.37 29.53
CA GLU A 573 -4.79 -5.95 30.28
C GLU A 573 -4.55 -5.30 31.67
N LYS A 574 -5.53 -5.47 32.58
CA LYS A 574 -5.39 -5.59 34.06
C LYS A 574 -6.76 -5.54 34.77
N GLN A 575 -7.23 -6.68 35.29
CA GLN A 575 -7.93 -6.76 36.60
C GLN A 575 -8.22 -8.22 36.99
N THR A 576 -7.31 -8.81 37.75
CA THR A 576 -7.54 -10.07 38.47
C THR A 576 -7.86 -9.77 39.94
N GLY A 577 -9.07 -10.13 40.41
CA GLY A 577 -9.37 -10.24 41.84
C GLY A 577 -10.72 -9.63 42.28
N ALA A 578 -11.26 -10.20 43.37
CA ALA A 578 -12.39 -9.72 44.18
C ALA A 578 -13.82 -9.71 43.55
N GLN A 579 -14.53 -10.83 43.72
CA GLN A 579 -15.94 -10.88 44.13
C GLN A 579 -16.11 -10.32 45.57
N PRO A 580 -17.30 -9.92 46.11
CA PRO A 580 -18.52 -10.78 46.15
C PRO A 580 -19.95 -10.15 46.29
N LEU A 581 -20.99 -10.96 45.95
CA LEU A 581 -22.43 -10.88 46.39
C LEU A 581 -23.22 -9.59 45.98
N GLU A 582 -24.56 -9.52 45.79
CA GLU A 582 -25.70 -10.45 45.61
C GLU A 582 -26.88 -9.63 44.94
N ALA A 583 -28.11 -10.07 44.63
CA ALA A 583 -28.85 -11.33 44.83
C ALA A 583 -30.04 -11.52 43.83
N THR A 584 -30.45 -12.79 43.66
CA THR A 584 -31.79 -13.35 43.29
C THR A 584 -32.74 -12.68 42.27
N ALA A 585 -33.12 -13.50 41.27
CA ALA A 585 -34.48 -13.60 40.71
C ALA A 585 -34.99 -15.08 40.84
N PRO A 586 -36.31 -15.37 40.83
CA PRO A 586 -36.83 -16.68 41.29
C PRO A 586 -37.06 -17.77 40.21
N VAL A 587 -36.52 -18.99 40.47
CA VAL A 587 -37.23 -20.29 40.71
C VAL A 587 -38.44 -20.66 39.80
N PRO A 588 -38.57 -21.88 39.17
CA PRO A 588 -38.44 -23.24 39.79
C PRO A 588 -37.63 -24.33 39.02
N THR A 589 -36.73 -25.13 39.65
CA THR A 589 -36.85 -26.45 40.35
C THR A 589 -36.90 -27.77 39.52
N GLN A 590 -35.76 -28.51 39.48
CA GLN A 590 -35.45 -29.87 40.04
C GLN A 590 -36.40 -31.10 39.84
N PRO A 591 -35.96 -32.40 39.96
CA PRO A 591 -34.82 -32.90 40.76
C PRO A 591 -33.88 -34.06 40.25
N GLN A 592 -32.60 -33.96 40.64
CA GLN A 592 -31.71 -34.92 41.34
C GLN A 592 -31.56 -36.43 40.99
N ALA A 593 -30.32 -36.85 40.64
CA ALA A 593 -29.48 -37.95 41.23
C ALA A 593 -28.07 -37.92 40.59
N THR A 594 -26.86 -38.24 41.12
CA THR A 594 -26.23 -38.61 42.43
C THR A 594 -25.68 -40.06 42.64
N LYS A 595 -24.43 -40.14 43.16
CA LYS A 595 -23.59 -41.31 43.59
C LYS A 595 -22.96 -42.16 42.45
N LEU A 596 -21.63 -42.39 42.36
CA LEU A 596 -20.53 -42.82 43.27
C LEU A 596 -20.24 -44.34 43.18
N LEU A 597 -19.12 -44.72 42.57
CA LEU A 597 -18.32 -45.89 42.97
C LEU A 597 -16.86 -45.81 42.43
N ASP A 598 -15.91 -45.95 43.37
CA ASP A 598 -14.52 -46.45 43.39
C ASP A 598 -13.61 -46.39 42.12
N LEU A 599 -12.33 -45.98 42.16
CA LEU A 599 -11.16 -46.35 43.01
C LEU A 599 -10.59 -47.76 42.74
N LEU A 600 -9.25 -47.83 42.65
CA LEU A 600 -8.37 -48.97 42.30
C LEU A 600 -8.35 -49.27 40.78
N ASP A 601 -7.32 -48.86 40.03
CA ASP A 601 -5.95 -49.36 40.22
C ASP A 601 -4.85 -48.28 40.14
N LEU A 602 -3.66 -48.59 40.67
CA LEU A 602 -2.57 -47.63 40.90
C LEU A 602 -1.22 -48.38 40.94
N LEU A 603 -0.24 -48.06 40.06
CA LEU A 603 1.25 -48.17 40.25
C LEU A 603 2.08 -48.08 38.93
N ASP A 604 3.40 -47.90 39.09
CA ASP A 604 4.53 -48.24 38.20
C ASP A 604 4.73 -47.54 36.83
N ASP A 605 4.93 -46.23 36.91
CA ASP A 605 6.25 -45.56 36.74
C ASP A 605 7.38 -46.10 35.80
N THR A 606 8.03 -45.15 35.13
CA THR A 606 9.44 -45.10 34.64
C THR A 606 10.00 -45.92 33.44
N SER A 607 10.68 -45.15 32.57
CA SER A 607 11.91 -45.48 31.79
C SER A 607 11.83 -46.40 30.55
N GLY A 608 12.84 -46.27 29.68
CA GLY A 608 13.01 -47.10 28.47
C GLY A 608 14.34 -46.84 27.76
N HIS A 609 14.80 -47.78 26.91
CA HIS A 609 16.06 -47.65 26.14
C HIS A 609 16.13 -48.54 24.86
N ALA A 610 16.71 -47.97 23.81
CA ALA A 610 17.60 -48.56 22.78
C ALA A 610 17.17 -49.69 21.79
N GLN A 611 17.19 -49.32 20.49
CA GLN A 611 17.89 -49.96 19.33
C GLN A 611 17.46 -51.31 18.69
N ARG A 612 17.32 -51.30 17.35
CA ARG A 612 17.99 -52.24 16.41
C ARG A 612 18.01 -51.77 14.92
N LEU A 613 18.90 -52.37 14.11
CA LEU A 613 19.27 -52.13 12.69
C LEU A 613 19.94 -53.40 12.11
N PRO A 614 20.33 -53.52 10.80
CA PRO A 614 20.02 -52.73 9.59
C PRO A 614 19.14 -53.56 8.59
N PRO A 615 19.53 -54.18 7.43
CA PRO A 615 20.78 -54.27 6.64
C PRO A 615 20.70 -54.10 5.07
N LEU A 616 21.41 -53.09 4.53
CA LEU A 616 22.30 -53.10 3.33
C LEU A 616 21.83 -53.40 1.88
N ASP A 617 22.42 -52.65 0.94
CA ASP A 617 22.29 -52.72 -0.53
C ASP A 617 23.32 -53.64 -1.25
N PRO A 618 23.18 -53.81 -2.58
CA PRO A 618 24.34 -53.83 -3.48
C PRO A 618 24.29 -52.74 -4.60
N SER A 619 25.40 -52.59 -5.32
CA SER A 619 25.76 -51.42 -6.16
C SER A 619 25.57 -51.61 -7.68
N PRO A 620 25.72 -50.56 -8.53
CA PRO A 620 25.23 -50.59 -9.93
C PRO A 620 26.28 -51.04 -10.96
N GLY A 621 25.85 -51.72 -12.04
CA GLY A 621 26.81 -52.12 -13.07
C GLY A 621 26.36 -52.83 -14.37
N GLU A 622 25.08 -52.92 -14.76
CA GLU A 622 24.72 -53.71 -15.98
C GLU A 622 23.54 -53.21 -16.85
N ALA A 623 23.00 -52.01 -16.60
CA ALA A 623 21.73 -51.55 -17.21
C ALA A 623 21.86 -50.62 -18.45
N LEU A 624 23.06 -50.38 -18.99
CA LEU A 624 23.32 -49.32 -19.99
C LEU A 624 23.18 -49.73 -21.47
N ILE A 625 22.86 -50.99 -21.79
CA ILE A 625 22.86 -51.50 -23.17
C ILE A 625 21.44 -51.68 -23.76
N ASN A 626 20.41 -51.88 -22.93
CA ASN A 626 19.06 -52.27 -23.37
C ASN A 626 18.03 -51.11 -23.40
N LEU A 627 18.47 -49.87 -23.62
CA LEU A 627 17.62 -48.66 -23.52
C LEU A 627 17.56 -47.79 -24.79
N LEU A 628 18.00 -48.32 -25.94
CA LEU A 628 18.10 -47.55 -27.20
C LEU A 628 16.96 -47.81 -28.23
N ASP A 629 16.02 -48.72 -27.95
CA ASP A 629 14.88 -49.01 -28.84
C ASP A 629 13.56 -49.15 -28.07
N LEU A 630 12.80 -48.06 -27.95
CA LEU A 630 11.35 -48.00 -27.71
C LEU A 630 10.87 -46.53 -27.87
N PRO A 631 9.72 -46.26 -28.54
CA PRO A 631 9.25 -44.89 -28.77
C PRO A 631 8.80 -44.20 -27.46
N CYS A 632 9.21 -42.94 -27.31
CA CYS A 632 8.96 -42.14 -26.10
C CYS A 632 7.48 -41.73 -25.98
N ALA A 633 6.79 -42.23 -24.95
CA ALA A 633 5.52 -41.68 -24.50
C ALA A 633 5.75 -40.44 -23.61
N PRO A 634 4.86 -39.42 -23.63
CA PRO A 634 5.04 -38.23 -22.81
C PRO A 634 4.96 -38.55 -21.31
N PRO A 635 5.78 -37.91 -20.46
CA PRO A 635 5.78 -38.18 -19.02
C PRO A 635 4.47 -37.73 -18.39
N THR A 636 3.87 -38.60 -17.58
CA THR A 636 2.73 -38.25 -16.71
C THR A 636 3.16 -37.15 -15.72
N PRO A 637 2.37 -36.08 -15.55
CA PRO A 637 2.71 -35.02 -14.59
C PRO A 637 2.75 -35.57 -13.16
N ALA A 638 3.74 -35.14 -12.38
CA ALA A 638 3.87 -35.55 -10.98
C ALA A 638 2.63 -35.11 -10.16
N PRO A 639 2.18 -35.93 -9.19
CA PRO A 639 1.05 -35.59 -8.35
C PRO A 639 1.35 -34.36 -7.49
N ILE A 640 0.38 -33.45 -7.41
CA ILE A 640 0.47 -32.25 -6.57
C ILE A 640 0.26 -32.69 -5.11
N PRO A 641 1.15 -32.35 -4.16
CA PRO A 641 0.98 -32.72 -2.75
C PRO A 641 -0.27 -32.07 -2.15
N SER A 642 -0.95 -32.81 -1.27
CA SER A 642 -2.04 -32.27 -0.45
C SER A 642 -1.52 -31.27 0.58
N VAL A 643 -2.29 -30.22 0.84
CA VAL A 643 -1.93 -29.13 1.74
C VAL A 643 -2.95 -29.01 2.86
N ARG A 644 -2.48 -29.02 4.11
CA ARG A 644 -3.29 -28.66 5.28
C ARG A 644 -3.49 -27.14 5.31
N VAL A 645 -4.74 -26.69 5.35
CA VAL A 645 -5.09 -25.26 5.28
C VAL A 645 -5.72 -24.75 6.58
N PHE A 646 -6.32 -25.62 7.39
CA PHE A 646 -6.84 -25.25 8.71
C PHE A 646 -6.64 -26.38 9.72
N GLU A 647 -6.23 -26.02 10.93
CA GLU A 647 -6.19 -26.93 12.08
C GLU A 647 -6.46 -26.14 13.37
N ARG A 648 -7.60 -26.38 14.02
CA ARG A 648 -7.96 -25.68 15.28
C ARG A 648 -8.97 -26.49 16.08
N LYS A 649 -8.73 -26.68 17.39
CA LYS A 649 -9.61 -27.43 18.31
C LYS A 649 -10.04 -28.81 17.78
N GLY A 650 -9.12 -29.57 17.16
CA GLY A 650 -9.40 -30.89 16.60
C GLY A 650 -10.09 -30.89 15.22
N LEU A 651 -10.57 -29.75 14.73
CA LEU A 651 -11.06 -29.63 13.35
C LEU A 651 -9.86 -29.42 12.41
N GLN A 652 -9.66 -30.34 11.46
CA GLN A 652 -8.63 -30.28 10.40
C GLN A 652 -9.29 -30.15 9.03
N LEU A 653 -8.70 -29.34 8.14
CA LEU A 653 -9.09 -29.20 6.74
C LEU A 653 -7.85 -29.37 5.84
N ASP A 654 -7.83 -30.48 5.12
CA ASP A 654 -6.81 -30.81 4.14
C ASP A 654 -7.37 -30.60 2.71
N LEU A 655 -6.58 -30.02 1.81
CA LEU A 655 -6.92 -29.84 0.39
C LEU A 655 -6.08 -30.78 -0.46
N SER A 656 -6.73 -31.52 -1.36
CA SER A 656 -6.09 -32.35 -2.39
C SER A 656 -6.38 -31.80 -3.79
N PHE A 657 -5.41 -31.94 -4.71
CA PHE A 657 -5.42 -31.26 -6.00
C PHE A 657 -5.32 -32.26 -7.15
N MET A 658 -6.26 -32.21 -8.10
CA MET A 658 -6.30 -33.07 -9.27
C MET A 658 -6.55 -32.25 -10.54
N ARG A 659 -5.77 -32.48 -11.59
CA ARG A 659 -6.00 -31.93 -12.94
C ARG A 659 -6.46 -33.07 -13.85
N PRO A 660 -7.73 -33.09 -14.31
CA PRO A 660 -8.19 -34.11 -15.24
C PRO A 660 -7.42 -34.05 -16.57
N SER A 661 -6.96 -35.21 -17.05
CA SER A 661 -6.15 -35.32 -18.27
C SER A 661 -6.88 -34.82 -19.53
N GLU A 662 -8.22 -34.87 -19.54
CA GLU A 662 -9.07 -34.41 -20.65
C GLU A 662 -9.19 -32.87 -20.72
N THR A 663 -8.95 -32.15 -19.61
CA THR A 663 -9.16 -30.69 -19.52
C THR A 663 -8.07 -30.01 -18.69
N PRO A 664 -6.88 -29.73 -19.24
CA PRO A 664 -5.74 -29.22 -18.47
C PRO A 664 -5.94 -27.80 -17.89
N ALA A 665 -6.89 -27.02 -18.41
CA ALA A 665 -7.27 -25.70 -17.90
C ALA A 665 -8.19 -25.74 -16.66
N LEU A 666 -8.67 -26.92 -16.27
CA LEU A 666 -9.50 -27.15 -15.08
C LEU A 666 -8.64 -27.73 -13.94
N LEU A 667 -8.72 -27.12 -12.77
CA LEU A 667 -8.22 -27.68 -11.51
C LEU A 667 -9.40 -28.11 -10.64
N LEU A 668 -9.38 -29.36 -10.19
CA LEU A 668 -10.27 -29.89 -9.19
C LEU A 668 -9.56 -29.84 -7.83
N VAL A 669 -10.17 -29.19 -6.84
CA VAL A 669 -9.69 -29.17 -5.47
C VAL A 669 -10.72 -29.90 -4.61
N THR A 670 -10.33 -30.98 -3.95
CA THR A 670 -11.20 -31.69 -3.00
C THR A 670 -10.76 -31.30 -1.60
N ALA A 671 -11.61 -30.55 -0.92
CA ALA A 671 -11.47 -30.19 0.48
C ALA A 671 -12.03 -31.32 1.34
N THR A 672 -11.24 -31.83 2.28
CA THR A 672 -11.61 -32.92 3.18
C THR A 672 -11.50 -32.45 4.63
N THR A 673 -12.63 -32.36 5.33
CA THR A 673 -12.71 -31.91 6.72
C THR A 673 -12.89 -33.10 7.66
N THR A 674 -12.01 -33.22 8.65
CA THR A 674 -12.07 -34.19 9.74
C THR A 674 -12.19 -33.47 11.09
N ASN A 675 -12.80 -34.13 12.07
CA ASN A 675 -12.97 -33.58 13.42
C ASN A 675 -12.59 -34.63 14.47
N SER A 676 -11.52 -34.37 15.21
CA SER A 676 -11.05 -35.20 16.33
C SER A 676 -11.51 -34.69 17.70
N SER A 677 -12.32 -33.63 17.76
CA SER A 677 -12.91 -33.17 19.03
C SER A 677 -14.09 -34.04 19.49
N GLU A 678 -14.51 -33.85 20.74
CA GLU A 678 -15.56 -34.62 21.39
C GLU A 678 -16.99 -34.21 20.98
N GLU A 679 -17.16 -33.01 20.39
CA GLU A 679 -18.44 -32.48 19.93
C GLU A 679 -18.56 -32.53 18.39
N ALA A 680 -19.78 -32.74 17.89
CA ALA A 680 -20.06 -32.78 16.46
C ALA A 680 -20.36 -31.38 15.90
N VAL A 681 -19.71 -30.99 14.80
CA VAL A 681 -19.88 -29.66 14.19
C VAL A 681 -21.07 -29.68 13.22
N THR A 682 -22.25 -29.31 13.72
CA THR A 682 -23.47 -29.12 12.92
C THR A 682 -23.45 -27.84 12.08
N HIS A 683 -24.25 -27.80 11.01
CA HIS A 683 -24.37 -26.66 10.08
C HIS A 683 -23.05 -26.27 9.39
N PHE A 684 -22.22 -27.26 9.05
CA PHE A 684 -20.99 -27.04 8.31
C PHE A 684 -21.25 -26.45 6.92
N VAL A 685 -20.63 -25.31 6.64
CA VAL A 685 -20.61 -24.65 5.33
C VAL A 685 -19.18 -24.20 5.05
N CYS A 686 -18.59 -24.64 3.94
CA CYS A 686 -17.32 -24.10 3.45
C CYS A 686 -17.57 -23.22 2.22
N GLN A 687 -16.98 -22.03 2.23
CA GLN A 687 -16.97 -21.07 1.14
C GLN A 687 -15.52 -20.80 0.73
N ALA A 688 -15.29 -20.55 -0.55
CA ALA A 688 -14.00 -20.11 -1.06
C ALA A 688 -14.19 -18.98 -2.07
N ALA A 689 -13.14 -18.19 -2.29
CA ALA A 689 -13.09 -17.13 -3.28
C ALA A 689 -11.80 -17.25 -4.10
N VAL A 690 -11.84 -16.76 -5.35
CA VAL A 690 -10.68 -16.71 -6.25
C VAL A 690 -10.54 -15.29 -6.83
N PRO A 691 -9.35 -14.87 -7.27
CA PRO A 691 -9.18 -13.62 -8.01
C PRO A 691 -10.05 -13.58 -9.28
N LYS A 692 -10.48 -12.38 -9.71
CA LYS A 692 -11.37 -12.16 -10.87
C LYS A 692 -10.88 -12.74 -12.21
N SER A 693 -9.62 -13.19 -12.29
CA SER A 693 -9.02 -13.89 -13.44
C SER A 693 -9.32 -15.40 -13.49
N PHE A 694 -9.99 -15.96 -12.49
CA PHE A 694 -10.41 -17.36 -12.42
C PHE A 694 -11.93 -17.46 -12.22
N GLN A 695 -12.52 -18.54 -12.72
CA GLN A 695 -13.91 -18.90 -12.43
C GLN A 695 -13.92 -20.04 -11.41
N LEU A 696 -14.74 -19.89 -10.36
CA LEU A 696 -14.93 -20.87 -9.29
C LEU A 696 -16.38 -21.38 -9.31
N GLN A 697 -16.54 -22.70 -9.31
CA GLN A 697 -17.81 -23.36 -9.04
C GLN A 697 -17.65 -24.29 -7.84
N LEU A 698 -18.35 -23.99 -6.75
CA LEU A 698 -18.43 -24.83 -5.56
C LEU A 698 -19.52 -25.89 -5.76
N GLN A 699 -19.21 -27.16 -5.51
CA GLN A 699 -20.22 -28.19 -5.32
C GLN A 699 -20.69 -28.20 -3.85
N ALA A 700 -21.85 -28.81 -3.58
CA ALA A 700 -22.33 -29.00 -2.21
C ALA A 700 -21.37 -29.93 -1.42
N PRO A 701 -21.19 -29.73 -0.11
CA PRO A 701 -20.47 -30.68 0.73
C PRO A 701 -21.24 -32.01 0.85
N SER A 702 -20.53 -33.11 1.10
CA SER A 702 -21.13 -34.45 1.25
C SER A 702 -22.03 -34.63 2.48
N GLY A 703 -22.10 -33.63 3.36
CA GLY A 703 -22.97 -33.58 4.52
C GLY A 703 -23.00 -32.18 5.14
N ASN A 704 -23.80 -32.02 6.19
CA ASN A 704 -23.98 -30.76 6.92
C ASN A 704 -23.53 -30.83 8.40
N THR A 705 -23.08 -31.99 8.88
CA THR A 705 -22.65 -32.21 10.27
C THR A 705 -21.39 -33.07 10.28
N ILE A 706 -20.27 -32.54 10.78
CA ILE A 706 -19.02 -33.30 10.91
C ILE A 706 -19.07 -34.05 12.26
N PRO A 707 -19.03 -35.40 12.26
CA PRO A 707 -19.09 -36.19 13.48
C PRO A 707 -17.88 -35.95 14.39
N ALA A 708 -18.04 -36.22 15.68
CA ALA A 708 -16.97 -36.18 16.67
C ALA A 708 -15.97 -37.35 16.49
N GLN A 709 -14.86 -37.31 17.25
CA GLN A 709 -13.94 -38.44 17.51
C GLN A 709 -13.40 -39.16 16.25
N GLY A 710 -13.16 -38.43 15.16
CA GLY A 710 -12.57 -39.00 13.94
C GLY A 710 -13.53 -39.80 13.07
N GLY A 711 -14.84 -39.54 13.18
CA GLY A 711 -15.85 -40.09 12.27
C GLY A 711 -15.64 -39.67 10.79
N PRO A 712 -16.48 -40.18 9.86
CA PRO A 712 -16.28 -40.03 8.42
C PRO A 712 -16.12 -38.56 7.98
N PRO A 713 -15.12 -38.24 7.13
CA PRO A 713 -14.84 -36.88 6.71
C PRO A 713 -15.96 -36.30 5.83
N ILE A 714 -16.22 -35.01 5.98
CA ILE A 714 -16.98 -34.27 4.97
C ILE A 714 -16.04 -33.89 3.83
N THR A 715 -16.49 -34.13 2.60
CA THR A 715 -15.76 -33.78 1.38
C THR A 715 -16.54 -32.75 0.59
N GLN A 716 -15.88 -31.70 0.12
CA GLN A 716 -16.47 -30.71 -0.79
C GLN A 716 -15.53 -30.45 -1.96
N VAL A 717 -16.10 -30.37 -3.17
CA VAL A 717 -15.32 -30.28 -4.41
C VAL A 717 -15.45 -28.89 -5.01
N PHE A 718 -14.31 -28.25 -5.26
CA PHE A 718 -14.20 -26.95 -5.91
C PHE A 718 -13.67 -27.14 -7.33
N ARG A 719 -14.39 -26.60 -8.32
CA ARG A 719 -13.95 -26.57 -9.72
C ARG A 719 -13.40 -25.17 -10.01
N ILE A 720 -12.11 -25.07 -10.31
CA ILE A 720 -11.44 -23.80 -10.62
C ILE A 720 -10.98 -23.83 -12.08
N LEU A 721 -11.50 -22.92 -12.89
CA LEU A 721 -11.16 -22.77 -14.32
C LEU A 721 -10.36 -21.48 -14.52
N ASN A 722 -9.30 -21.54 -15.34
CA ASN A 722 -8.60 -20.34 -15.81
C ASN A 722 -8.93 -20.09 -17.30
N PRO A 723 -9.86 -19.17 -17.64
CA PRO A 723 -10.23 -18.88 -19.02
C PRO A 723 -9.07 -18.26 -19.83
N ASN A 724 -8.10 -17.63 -19.16
CA ASN A 724 -6.93 -17.03 -19.79
C ASN A 724 -5.79 -18.04 -20.08
N LYS A 725 -6.03 -19.34 -19.88
CA LYS A 725 -5.09 -20.44 -20.18
C LYS A 725 -5.65 -21.50 -21.14
N VAL A 726 -6.59 -21.12 -22.00
CA VAL A 726 -6.97 -21.95 -23.15
C VAL A 726 -5.84 -21.85 -24.19
N SER A 727 -5.16 -22.99 -24.43
CA SER A 727 -4.05 -23.20 -25.38
C SER A 727 -2.83 -22.27 -25.24
N CYS A 728 -1.79 -22.79 -24.57
CA CYS A 728 -0.43 -22.81 -25.13
C CYS A 728 -0.10 -24.26 -25.48
#